data_AF-A0A2P4Z8L7-F1
#
_entry.id   AF-A0A2P4Z8L7-F1
#
_cell.length_a   1.000
_cell.length_b   1.000
_cell.length_c   1.000
_cell.angle_alpha   90.00
_cell.angle_beta   90.00
_cell.angle_gamma   90.00
#
_symmetry.space_group_name_H-M   'P 1'
#
loop_
_entity.id
_entity.type
_entity.pdbx_description
1 polymer ?
#
loop_
_entity_poly.entity_id
_entity_poly.type
_entity_poly.pdbx_seq_one_letter_code
_entity_poly.pdbx_strand_id
1 'polypeptide(L)'
;MDSVNTMDNNACKAIQGNGEKDLKPKKSATTKKWTLKASVEALNFGALYGLLDPNAQDDVVAVLGHYKLAELDLVYNYSSDGKGSSFKLSGKMILDKVALSMAYTYDQNGWSVAAWLTAEALGGKNLLLGDIIDSLAGNNGDDVEELPDFIRNLPIIKGSGDKIINIICVKMSKKNSKPAAANENREDSYILFEASVSLGSFQVNFVHHRDLSQNSTDPPKRVFRVAIGELPTLKVDTLGELPQPFDEIVYLWVQDKKSQKQIGKEVGLTEDEVKRINKGIEGSDSPSADWLFYRDTRKPESRKPTDVVLAAGSHFMVLAKKANEKTAILDYTLGRKKKQQQQSGLAVLAGRGDGGAKGGKGKSAMAACKKVIGAISISNIGLRFEDNVLSVILDATFRLGPIGFTFIEAAIGIDLKNKTLRDLTIDNVKFDLSGLAVAFDQPPIRIGGIFVHKKAGGMEYFAGGIVISLEPYQFVAGGLYGKVKLSKDGGPYETAFVFAKLVGPLIELEFAEISGITGGFGYNSEIKVPTVETVTQFPFLQGSDMSDDLLTYLGKLVSIDGTGSFTVRQGAMWLAAGLRVSAVQMLDIDAVFVVAWNPSITLGIFGVGVANIPKNKESRTMAHVELGILAVVDFGAGVFKAEMQLAPSSYIFDPSCSLTGGFALYYWFNDKVPERSGEWVFTIGGYHRSFKRPDYYPNPPRLGIHWKVGSNISIVGEAYLAITPKCCMAGGRLQATLTAGPLRAWFAAWADFLINFLPFDFWGQVGVSVGISCKVDLLITSFTVSAEVGAQLDLMGPPLRGRVKVDFWVVSFTVNFGPDVKKDNPPNLKQFYDMALVSGKPESLAASFMSVAHAGAAAPNTGKDSPHVFTCRGGLVQDDNKDKAAATEEKTVWNVKADEFVLAIDVRFALTYAKVSRPQEFGENPDLPEWDKNGDYLLYAKPMQISSNILSTLTVDILPVKPKAELLAEDDKPTDENWRVTPIIKEVPSALWGEYKASENPRETGKNDIGTLLDGKKGTLPRIMGLNIKPPKPKLADDAIGTFDAIEAMKMAVFIEKETPEFKGLKPADSAFYASKEDDRYNKVKKIWDETPVAPRAEIVDILGKGLGWTTSFTTATPTRLVENLGTLLMAPPQISVA
;
A
#
# COMPACT_ATOMS: atom_id res chain seq x y z
N MET A 1 28.64 20.23 -61.59
CA MET A 1 28.21 19.59 -62.85
C MET A 1 26.70 19.59 -62.86
N ASP A 2 26.15 20.41 -63.76
CA ASP A 2 24.86 20.36 -64.48
C ASP A 2 23.60 19.96 -63.69
N SER A 3 22.67 20.88 -63.39
CA SER A 3 21.56 21.36 -64.26
C SER A 3 20.28 21.27 -63.37
N VAL A 4 19.28 22.14 -63.32
CA VAL A 4 18.41 22.77 -64.34
C VAL A 4 17.61 23.94 -63.69
N ASN A 5 17.53 25.06 -64.42
CA ASN A 5 16.48 26.07 -64.66
C ASN A 5 15.12 26.00 -63.87
N THR A 6 14.38 27.09 -63.55
CA THR A 6 13.95 28.26 -64.37
C THR A 6 13.13 29.30 -63.54
N MET A 7 12.99 30.53 -64.09
CA MET A 7 12.00 31.61 -63.82
C MET A 7 12.21 32.51 -62.58
N ASP A 8 12.14 33.84 -62.61
CA ASP A 8 11.80 34.79 -63.68
C ASP A 8 12.41 36.18 -63.36
N ASN A 9 12.90 36.85 -64.41
CA ASN A 9 13.46 38.20 -64.36
C ASN A 9 12.41 39.16 -64.93
N ASN A 10 11.81 40.03 -64.12
CA ASN A 10 11.13 41.22 -64.64
C ASN A 10 10.97 42.31 -63.57
N ALA A 11 11.14 43.55 -64.05
CA ALA A 11 10.87 44.85 -63.43
C ALA A 11 11.96 45.46 -62.52
N CYS A 12 12.98 46.07 -63.16
CA CYS A 12 13.46 47.37 -62.73
C CYS A 12 13.63 48.32 -63.93
N LYS A 13 12.58 49.10 -64.20
CA LYS A 13 12.62 50.31 -65.00
C LYS A 13 12.11 51.46 -64.13
N ALA A 14 12.93 52.51 -64.09
CA ALA A 14 12.61 53.91 -63.84
C ALA A 14 11.96 54.31 -62.50
N ILE A 15 12.75 54.98 -61.65
CA ILE A 15 12.33 56.23 -61.01
C ILE A 15 13.49 57.24 -61.16
N GLN A 16 13.29 58.21 -62.05
CA GLN A 16 13.99 59.50 -62.04
C GLN A 16 13.52 60.30 -60.83
N GLY A 17 14.43 60.95 -60.13
CA GLY A 17 14.12 61.91 -59.06
C GLY A 17 15.29 62.86 -58.85
N ASN A 18 15.04 64.14 -59.12
CA ASN A 18 15.98 65.26 -59.17
C ASN A 18 16.90 65.38 -57.93
N GLY A 19 18.21 65.33 -58.18
CA GLY A 19 19.24 65.81 -57.24
C GLY A 19 19.88 67.07 -57.79
N GLU A 20 19.51 68.21 -57.20
CA GLU A 20 20.06 69.54 -57.46
C GLU A 20 21.59 69.52 -57.25
N LYS A 21 22.34 69.85 -58.30
CA LYS A 21 23.80 70.03 -58.24
C LYS A 21 24.11 71.35 -57.57
N ASP A 22 24.47 71.33 -56.29
CA ASP A 22 25.18 72.43 -55.65
C ASP A 22 26.55 71.95 -55.14
N LEU A 23 27.53 71.94 -56.05
CA LEU A 23 28.95 71.74 -55.76
C LEU A 23 29.65 73.10 -55.78
N LYS A 24 29.86 73.69 -54.61
CA LYS A 24 30.86 74.76 -54.41
C LYS A 24 31.95 74.28 -53.45
N PRO A 25 33.21 74.10 -53.91
CA PRO A 25 34.32 73.82 -53.00
C PRO A 25 34.83 75.13 -52.39
N LYS A 26 34.70 75.30 -51.07
CA LYS A 26 35.44 76.32 -50.32
C LYS A 26 36.82 75.75 -49.97
N LYS A 27 37.86 76.22 -50.64
CA LYS A 27 39.27 75.91 -50.32
C LYS A 27 39.67 76.63 -49.03
N SER A 28 40.07 75.86 -48.03
CA SER A 28 41.02 76.26 -46.98
C SER A 28 41.99 75.08 -46.82
N ALA A 29 43.26 75.33 -47.09
CA ALA A 29 44.28 74.29 -47.15
C ALA A 29 44.98 74.16 -45.79
N THR A 30 44.64 73.11 -45.04
CA THR A 30 45.58 72.17 -44.41
C THR A 30 44.77 71.00 -43.82
N THR A 31 45.12 69.77 -44.21
CA THR A 31 44.39 68.48 -44.06
C THR A 31 43.12 68.29 -44.91
N LYS A 32 43.28 67.57 -46.05
CA LYS A 32 42.19 67.20 -46.98
C LYS A 32 41.31 66.08 -46.39
N LYS A 33 40.41 66.40 -45.45
CA LYS A 33 39.37 65.45 -45.01
C LYS A 33 38.10 65.67 -45.83
N TRP A 34 37.51 64.59 -46.34
CA TRP A 34 36.22 64.61 -47.06
C TRP A 34 35.20 63.78 -46.29
N THR A 35 33.94 64.23 -46.27
CA THR A 35 32.83 63.54 -45.61
C THR A 35 31.73 63.26 -46.63
N LEU A 36 31.28 62.01 -46.72
CA LEU A 36 30.14 61.58 -47.53
C LEU A 36 28.90 61.47 -46.63
N LYS A 37 27.77 62.01 -47.06
CA LYS A 37 26.47 61.84 -46.39
C LYS A 37 25.48 61.17 -47.34
N ALA A 38 24.71 60.20 -46.85
CA ALA A 38 23.65 59.52 -47.58
C ALA A 38 22.49 59.20 -46.64
N SER A 39 21.26 59.11 -47.15
CA SER A 39 20.09 58.70 -46.38
C SER A 39 19.32 57.63 -47.15
N VAL A 40 18.70 56.70 -46.43
CA VAL A 40 17.87 55.62 -46.98
C VAL A 40 16.73 55.30 -46.03
N GLU A 41 15.58 54.93 -46.57
CA GLU A 41 14.38 54.55 -45.81
C GLU A 41 14.01 53.09 -46.07
N ALA A 42 13.36 52.45 -45.11
CA ALA A 42 12.77 51.11 -45.20
C ALA A 42 13.71 49.99 -45.68
N LEU A 43 14.73 49.65 -44.87
CA LEU A 43 15.65 48.53 -45.12
C LEU A 43 15.71 47.55 -43.94
N ASN A 44 16.21 46.33 -44.17
CA ASN A 44 16.64 45.45 -43.07
C ASN A 44 18.10 45.74 -42.71
N PHE A 45 18.47 45.59 -41.45
CA PHE A 45 19.87 45.77 -41.01
C PHE A 45 20.83 44.83 -41.77
N GLY A 46 20.37 43.64 -42.17
CA GLY A 46 21.15 42.73 -43.01
C GLY A 46 21.55 43.30 -44.38
N ALA A 47 20.83 44.30 -44.91
CA ALA A 47 21.21 44.98 -46.15
C ALA A 47 22.48 45.84 -45.99
N LEU A 48 22.91 46.09 -44.75
CA LEU A 48 24.16 46.78 -44.44
C LEU A 48 25.39 45.85 -44.50
N TYR A 49 25.24 44.58 -44.92
CA TYR A 49 26.30 43.57 -44.93
C TYR A 49 27.67 44.11 -45.40
N GLY A 50 27.71 44.80 -46.54
CA GLY A 50 28.96 45.34 -47.10
C GLY A 50 29.60 46.49 -46.29
N LEU A 51 28.88 47.09 -45.36
CA LEU A 51 29.37 48.13 -44.44
C LEU A 51 29.80 47.56 -43.08
N LEU A 52 29.43 46.33 -42.75
CA LEU A 52 29.80 45.70 -41.48
C LEU A 52 31.28 45.30 -41.49
N ASP A 53 31.83 45.10 -40.29
CA ASP A 53 33.19 44.61 -40.08
C ASP A 53 33.45 43.32 -40.89
N PRO A 54 34.39 43.31 -41.86
CA PRO A 54 34.69 42.14 -42.68
C PRO A 54 35.00 40.87 -41.90
N ASN A 55 35.55 40.99 -40.68
CA ASN A 55 35.90 39.85 -39.84
C ASN A 55 34.72 39.30 -39.01
N ALA A 56 33.56 39.95 -39.07
CA ALA A 56 32.38 39.59 -38.27
C ALA A 56 31.05 39.73 -39.04
N GLN A 57 31.06 40.01 -40.35
CA GLN A 57 29.89 40.29 -41.19
C GLN A 57 28.74 39.29 -41.00
N ASP A 58 29.02 37.99 -41.18
CA ASP A 58 28.01 36.94 -41.02
C ASP A 58 27.49 36.84 -39.58
N ASP A 59 28.39 36.97 -38.59
CA ASP A 59 28.05 36.86 -37.18
C ASP A 59 27.23 38.06 -36.68
N VAL A 60 27.46 39.26 -37.24
CA VAL A 60 26.65 40.46 -36.98
C VAL A 60 25.27 40.31 -37.62
N VAL A 61 25.19 39.80 -38.85
CA VAL A 61 23.90 39.52 -39.51
C VAL A 61 23.11 38.44 -38.77
N ALA A 62 23.76 37.43 -38.19
CA ALA A 62 23.10 36.43 -37.36
C ALA A 62 22.44 37.00 -36.09
N VAL A 63 22.94 38.13 -35.57
CA VAL A 63 22.43 38.77 -34.35
C VAL A 63 21.48 39.94 -34.65
N LEU A 64 21.77 40.73 -35.70
CA LEU A 64 21.07 41.99 -36.00
C LEU A 64 20.32 41.98 -37.33
N GLY A 65 20.57 41.02 -38.21
CA GLY A 65 20.14 41.07 -39.61
C GLY A 65 18.61 41.14 -39.81
N HIS A 66 17.85 40.62 -38.85
CA HIS A 66 16.38 40.59 -38.88
C HIS A 66 15.71 41.91 -38.46
N TYR A 67 16.45 42.85 -37.84
CA TYR A 67 15.86 44.12 -37.43
C TYR A 67 15.57 45.02 -38.64
N LYS A 68 14.36 45.57 -38.67
CA LYS A 68 13.93 46.54 -39.69
C LYS A 68 14.37 47.94 -39.29
N LEU A 69 14.81 48.74 -40.26
CA LEU A 69 15.20 50.13 -40.12
C LEU A 69 14.20 51.00 -40.89
N ALA A 70 13.56 51.94 -40.19
CA ALA A 70 12.60 52.85 -40.81
C ALA A 70 13.31 53.93 -41.63
N GLU A 71 14.34 54.53 -41.06
CA GLU A 71 15.18 55.57 -41.67
C GLU A 71 16.63 55.36 -41.22
N LEU A 72 17.59 55.69 -42.08
CA LEU A 72 19.02 55.56 -41.81
C LEU A 72 19.82 56.62 -42.57
N ASP A 73 20.55 57.45 -41.83
CA ASP A 73 21.51 58.43 -42.30
C ASP A 73 22.94 57.91 -42.11
N LEU A 74 23.72 57.87 -43.17
CA LEU A 74 25.14 57.56 -43.20
C LEU A 74 25.98 58.84 -43.24
N VAL A 75 26.99 58.91 -42.37
CA VAL A 75 28.07 59.89 -42.40
C VAL A 75 29.40 59.15 -42.44
N TYR A 76 30.06 59.15 -43.59
CA TYR A 76 31.34 58.46 -43.82
C TYR A 76 32.49 59.45 -43.91
N ASN A 77 33.56 59.23 -43.14
CA ASN A 77 34.73 60.11 -43.06
C ASN A 77 35.96 59.48 -43.71
N TYR A 78 36.69 60.28 -44.47
CA TYR A 78 37.94 59.90 -45.14
C TYR A 78 39.14 60.64 -44.53
N SER A 79 40.25 59.93 -44.34
CA SER A 79 41.54 60.50 -43.92
C SER A 79 42.21 61.27 -45.05
N SER A 80 43.29 62.00 -44.71
CA SER A 80 44.00 62.90 -45.63
C SER A 80 44.68 62.21 -46.82
N ASP A 81 44.82 60.89 -46.79
CA ASP A 81 45.32 60.01 -47.86
C ASP A 81 44.20 59.45 -48.75
N GLY A 82 42.94 59.85 -48.53
CA GLY A 82 41.78 59.40 -49.30
C GLY A 82 41.26 58.01 -48.91
N LYS A 83 41.82 57.38 -47.87
CA LYS A 83 41.30 56.12 -47.33
C LYS A 83 40.14 56.38 -46.35
N GLY A 84 39.17 55.46 -46.29
CA GLY A 84 38.09 55.54 -45.32
C GLY A 84 38.63 55.38 -43.89
N SER A 85 38.26 56.28 -42.97
CA SER A 85 38.76 56.28 -41.59
C SER A 85 37.71 55.85 -40.56
N SER A 86 36.45 56.26 -40.73
CA SER A 86 35.35 55.92 -39.84
C SER A 86 34.01 56.26 -40.48
N PHE A 87 32.92 55.64 -40.03
CA PHE A 87 31.58 56.09 -40.40
C PHE A 87 30.58 55.92 -39.26
N LYS A 88 29.52 56.72 -39.32
CA LYS A 88 28.40 56.68 -38.38
C LYS A 88 27.10 56.51 -39.16
N LEU A 89 26.27 55.56 -38.75
CA LEU A 89 24.87 55.50 -39.15
C LEU A 89 24.02 56.04 -38.01
N SER A 90 22.96 56.78 -38.31
CA SER A 90 21.97 57.23 -37.32
C SER A 90 20.58 57.10 -37.92
N GLY A 91 19.61 56.64 -37.16
CA GLY A 91 18.30 56.33 -37.74
C GLY A 91 17.31 55.79 -36.72
N LYS A 92 16.29 55.08 -37.21
CA LYS A 92 15.30 54.42 -36.35
C LYS A 92 15.21 52.92 -36.64
N MET A 93 15.42 52.11 -35.61
CA MET A 93 15.27 50.66 -35.63
C MET A 93 13.89 50.26 -35.09
N ILE A 94 13.13 49.48 -35.84
CA ILE A 94 11.79 49.05 -35.47
C ILE A 94 11.88 47.82 -34.56
N LEU A 95 11.18 47.86 -33.43
CA LEU A 95 11.01 46.77 -32.48
C LEU A 95 9.51 46.68 -32.13
N ASP A 96 8.83 45.63 -32.60
CA ASP A 96 7.36 45.51 -32.56
C ASP A 96 6.64 46.82 -32.97
N LYS A 97 5.87 47.44 -32.06
CA LYS A 97 5.07 48.65 -32.28
C LYS A 97 5.84 49.97 -32.04
N VAL A 98 7.14 49.91 -31.76
CA VAL A 98 7.97 51.08 -31.43
C VAL A 98 9.18 51.22 -32.35
N ALA A 99 9.65 52.46 -32.53
CA ALA A 99 10.84 52.79 -33.30
C ALA A 99 11.88 53.37 -32.34
N LEU A 100 12.98 52.64 -32.15
CA LEU A 100 14.11 53.02 -31.30
C LEU A 100 15.05 53.92 -32.10
N SER A 101 15.49 55.03 -31.52
CA SER A 101 16.59 55.81 -32.08
C SER A 101 17.85 54.97 -32.06
N MET A 102 18.52 54.83 -33.21
CA MET A 102 19.71 54.00 -33.39
C MET A 102 20.91 54.85 -33.79
N ALA A 103 22.09 54.48 -33.30
CA ALA A 103 23.38 54.88 -33.83
C ALA A 103 24.27 53.65 -34.04
N TYR A 104 24.88 53.54 -35.21
CA TYR A 104 25.99 52.62 -35.48
C TYR A 104 27.26 53.44 -35.64
N THR A 105 28.33 53.08 -34.96
CA THR A 105 29.65 53.71 -35.14
C THR A 105 30.68 52.68 -35.51
N TYR A 106 31.52 52.98 -36.50
CA TYR A 106 32.64 52.16 -36.94
C TYR A 106 33.89 53.03 -37.07
N ASP A 107 34.95 52.69 -36.35
CA ASP A 107 36.26 53.34 -36.42
C ASP A 107 37.41 52.34 -36.19
N GLN A 108 38.64 52.84 -36.00
CA GLN A 108 39.82 52.00 -35.74
C GLN A 108 39.74 51.21 -34.42
N ASN A 109 38.94 51.67 -33.47
CA ASN A 109 38.73 51.04 -32.17
C ASN A 109 37.61 49.97 -32.21
N GLY A 110 36.96 49.77 -33.36
CA GLY A 110 35.95 48.73 -33.56
C GLY A 110 34.61 49.30 -33.99
N TRP A 111 33.53 48.58 -33.65
CA TRP A 111 32.17 49.00 -33.96
C TRP A 111 31.21 48.80 -32.79
N SER A 112 30.18 49.63 -32.75
CA SER A 112 29.08 49.49 -31.79
C SER A 112 27.75 49.90 -32.42
N VAL A 113 26.69 49.22 -32.01
CA VAL A 113 25.30 49.60 -32.25
C VAL A 113 24.72 50.01 -30.92
N ALA A 114 24.14 51.19 -30.84
CA ALA A 114 23.31 51.61 -29.72
C ALA A 114 21.92 51.95 -30.25
N ALA A 115 20.87 51.39 -29.66
CA ALA A 115 19.50 51.76 -29.97
C ALA A 115 18.69 51.96 -28.68
N TRP A 116 17.91 53.03 -28.60
CA TRP A 116 17.18 53.37 -27.38
C TRP A 116 15.78 53.93 -27.65
N LEU A 117 14.87 53.68 -26.73
CA LEU A 117 13.54 54.27 -26.66
C LEU A 117 13.45 55.16 -25.42
N THR A 118 13.11 56.43 -25.59
CA THR A 118 12.87 57.35 -24.46
C THR A 118 11.43 57.24 -23.97
N ALA A 119 11.18 57.70 -22.74
CA ALA A 119 9.84 57.69 -22.17
C ALA A 119 8.81 58.51 -22.96
N GLU A 120 9.24 59.61 -23.58
CA GLU A 120 8.40 60.44 -24.44
C GLU A 120 7.97 59.71 -25.72
N ALA A 121 8.89 58.95 -26.32
CA ALA A 121 8.64 58.22 -27.58
C ALA A 121 7.74 56.99 -27.42
N LEU A 122 7.54 56.49 -26.19
CA LEU A 122 6.61 55.38 -25.91
C LEU A 122 5.13 55.80 -26.10
N GLY A 123 4.81 57.06 -25.81
CA GLY A 123 3.52 57.67 -26.17
C GLY A 123 2.25 56.92 -25.72
N GLY A 124 2.27 56.28 -24.54
CA GLY A 124 1.11 55.55 -24.00
C GLY A 124 0.73 54.27 -24.76
N LYS A 125 1.57 53.79 -25.69
CA LYS A 125 1.36 52.52 -26.39
C LYS A 125 1.39 51.35 -25.40
N ASN A 126 0.42 50.44 -25.50
CA ASN A 126 0.39 49.22 -24.70
C ASN A 126 1.33 48.17 -25.33
N LEU A 127 2.50 47.96 -24.72
CA LEU A 127 3.48 46.97 -25.15
C LEU A 127 3.63 45.90 -24.07
N LEU A 128 3.62 44.63 -24.49
CA LEU A 128 3.89 43.50 -23.63
C LEU A 128 5.36 43.08 -23.78
N LEU A 129 5.95 42.58 -22.70
CA LEU A 129 7.31 42.08 -22.69
C LEU A 129 7.48 40.91 -23.67
N GLY A 130 6.47 40.05 -23.81
CA GLY A 130 6.45 38.98 -24.80
C GLY A 130 6.64 39.48 -26.24
N ASP A 131 5.95 40.57 -26.62
CA ASP A 131 6.06 41.16 -27.97
C ASP A 131 7.47 41.70 -28.23
N ILE A 132 8.10 42.27 -27.20
CA ILE A 132 9.49 42.75 -27.28
C ILE A 132 10.49 41.60 -27.35
N ILE A 133 10.35 40.57 -26.51
CA ILE A 133 11.22 39.39 -26.56
C ILE A 133 11.10 38.71 -27.93
N ASP A 134 9.90 38.62 -28.50
CA ASP A 134 9.69 38.07 -29.85
C ASP A 134 10.52 38.83 -30.89
N SER A 135 10.41 40.16 -30.86
CA SER A 135 11.12 41.04 -31.78
C SER A 135 12.64 40.99 -31.58
N LEU A 136 13.08 40.82 -30.33
CA LEU A 136 14.50 40.61 -30.02
C LEU A 136 15.00 39.25 -30.53
N ALA A 137 14.18 38.20 -30.43
CA ALA A 137 14.50 36.84 -30.86
C ALA A 137 14.36 36.61 -32.38
N GLY A 138 13.62 37.46 -33.11
CA GLY A 138 13.62 37.49 -34.58
C GLY A 138 12.96 36.31 -35.29
N ASN A 139 12.06 35.57 -34.62
CA ASN A 139 11.52 34.28 -35.10
C ASN A 139 9.98 34.22 -35.24
N ASN A 140 9.27 35.35 -35.39
CA ASN A 140 7.83 35.41 -35.65
C ASN A 140 6.95 34.54 -34.69
N GLY A 141 7.28 34.47 -33.40
CA GLY A 141 6.44 33.85 -32.36
C GLY A 141 6.89 32.48 -31.83
N ASP A 142 7.68 31.69 -32.56
CA ASP A 142 8.01 30.30 -32.16
C ASP A 142 8.74 30.19 -30.80
N ASP A 143 9.63 31.15 -30.50
CA ASP A 143 10.42 31.15 -29.26
C ASP A 143 9.64 31.67 -28.05
N VAL A 144 8.58 32.44 -28.28
CA VAL A 144 7.78 33.09 -27.23
C VAL A 144 6.76 32.14 -26.63
N GLU A 145 6.35 31.10 -27.36
CA GLU A 145 5.52 30.01 -26.84
C GLU A 145 6.22 29.20 -25.73
N GLU A 146 7.56 29.22 -25.68
CA GLU A 146 8.33 28.57 -24.61
C GLU A 146 8.30 29.35 -23.27
N LEU A 147 7.92 30.63 -23.30
CA LEU A 147 7.85 31.48 -22.11
C LEU A 147 6.48 31.34 -21.40
N PRO A 148 6.45 31.20 -20.08
CA PRO A 148 5.19 31.21 -19.33
C PRO A 148 4.41 32.51 -19.49
N ASP A 149 3.07 32.40 -19.44
CA ASP A 149 2.15 33.54 -19.60
C ASP A 149 2.42 34.68 -18.61
N PHE A 150 2.86 34.37 -17.38
CA PHE A 150 3.19 35.37 -16.36
C PHE A 150 4.42 36.24 -16.70
N ILE A 151 5.25 35.79 -17.66
CA ILE A 151 6.36 36.57 -18.25
C ILE A 151 5.88 37.29 -19.51
N ARG A 152 5.21 36.57 -20.42
CA ARG A 152 4.79 37.09 -21.73
C ARG A 152 3.87 38.31 -21.58
N ASN A 153 2.98 38.28 -20.60
CA ASN A 153 1.95 39.29 -20.39
C ASN A 153 2.39 40.48 -19.52
N LEU A 154 3.68 40.63 -19.20
CA LEU A 154 4.20 41.77 -18.43
C LEU A 154 4.07 43.08 -19.24
N PRO A 155 3.32 44.09 -18.78
CA PRO A 155 3.24 45.38 -19.48
C PRO A 155 4.52 46.20 -19.29
N ILE A 156 5.01 46.78 -20.37
CA ILE A 156 6.12 47.74 -20.34
C ILE A 156 5.56 49.10 -19.94
N ILE A 157 6.13 49.67 -18.87
CA ILE A 157 5.73 50.97 -18.37
C ILE A 157 6.93 51.88 -18.12
N LYS A 158 6.68 53.18 -18.02
CA LYS A 158 7.71 54.19 -17.71
C LYS A 158 8.36 53.90 -16.34
N GLY A 159 9.68 53.72 -16.34
CA GLY A 159 10.51 53.62 -15.14
C GLY A 159 11.15 54.95 -14.73
N SER A 160 12.09 54.86 -13.79
CA SER A 160 12.82 56.02 -13.22
C SER A 160 13.94 56.57 -14.11
N GLY A 161 14.35 55.84 -15.15
CA GLY A 161 15.39 56.27 -16.11
C GLY A 161 14.82 56.91 -17.38
N ASP A 162 15.67 57.65 -18.10
CA ASP A 162 15.28 58.33 -19.35
C ASP A 162 15.07 57.36 -20.52
N LYS A 163 15.71 56.19 -20.50
CA LYS A 163 15.60 55.14 -21.52
C LYS A 163 14.73 53.98 -20.99
N ILE A 164 13.65 53.67 -21.70
CA ILE A 164 12.75 52.54 -21.40
C ILE A 164 13.28 51.24 -22.01
N ILE A 165 13.79 51.31 -23.23
CA ILE A 165 14.49 50.21 -23.89
C ILE A 165 15.87 50.74 -24.26
N ASN A 166 16.93 50.02 -23.91
CA ASN A 166 18.29 50.33 -24.32
C ASN A 166 18.93 49.05 -24.86
N ILE A 167 19.48 49.14 -26.06
CA ILE A 167 20.11 48.02 -26.79
C ILE A 167 21.52 48.45 -27.13
N ILE A 168 22.50 47.63 -26.77
CA ILE A 168 23.90 47.84 -27.14
C ILE A 168 24.45 46.52 -27.70
N CYS A 169 25.08 46.59 -28.86
CA CYS A 169 25.70 45.44 -29.52
C CYS A 169 27.12 45.81 -29.97
N VAL A 170 28.10 45.02 -29.54
CA VAL A 170 29.53 45.29 -29.75
C VAL A 170 30.28 43.98 -30.02
N LYS A 171 31.32 44.05 -30.86
CA LYS A 171 32.33 42.97 -30.98
C LYS A 171 33.33 43.11 -29.84
N MET A 172 33.48 42.08 -29.02
CA MET A 172 34.31 42.04 -27.82
C MET A 172 35.51 41.09 -28.01
N SER A 173 36.66 41.43 -27.43
CA SER A 173 37.86 40.59 -27.47
C SER A 173 37.84 39.53 -26.36
N LYS A 174 38.18 38.28 -26.66
CA LYS A 174 38.34 37.22 -25.65
C LYS A 174 39.56 37.46 -24.75
N LYS A 175 40.57 38.21 -25.22
CA LYS A 175 41.85 38.41 -24.52
C LYS A 175 41.74 39.37 -23.34
N ASN A 176 41.03 40.49 -23.53
CA ASN A 176 40.90 41.54 -22.52
C ASN A 176 39.44 41.87 -22.17
N SER A 177 38.47 41.30 -22.91
CA SER A 177 37.03 41.59 -22.83
C SER A 177 36.69 43.07 -22.79
N LYS A 178 37.39 43.81 -23.65
CA LYS A 178 37.06 45.17 -24.11
C LYS A 178 36.50 45.11 -25.53
N PRO A 179 35.90 46.19 -26.04
CA PRO A 179 35.57 46.30 -27.46
C PRO A 179 36.79 45.92 -28.32
N ALA A 180 36.58 44.97 -29.22
CA ALA A 180 37.58 44.44 -30.11
C ALA A 180 37.86 45.44 -31.23
N ALA A 181 39.14 45.63 -31.54
CA ALA A 181 39.54 46.49 -32.65
C ALA A 181 38.96 45.96 -33.99
N ALA A 182 38.77 46.86 -34.96
CA ALA A 182 38.17 46.51 -36.25
C ALA A 182 38.88 45.33 -36.95
N ASN A 183 40.20 45.24 -36.81
CA ASN A 183 41.05 44.21 -37.44
C ASN A 183 41.38 43.00 -36.54
N GLU A 184 40.76 42.87 -35.37
CA GLU A 184 41.02 41.73 -34.47
C GLU A 184 40.52 40.40 -35.08
N ASN A 185 41.29 39.33 -34.85
CA ASN A 185 40.99 37.99 -35.38
C ASN A 185 39.62 37.49 -34.92
N ARG A 186 38.91 36.83 -35.85
CA ARG A 186 37.58 36.25 -35.62
C ARG A 186 37.59 35.24 -34.46
N GLU A 187 38.58 34.34 -34.41
CA GLU A 187 38.67 33.31 -33.36
C GLU A 187 38.88 33.88 -31.94
N ASP A 188 39.51 35.05 -31.85
CA ASP A 188 39.78 35.78 -30.61
C ASP A 188 38.63 36.71 -30.19
N SER A 189 37.50 36.72 -30.92
CA SER A 189 36.41 37.68 -30.71
C SER A 189 35.08 36.99 -30.40
N TYR A 190 34.12 37.76 -29.85
CA TYR A 190 32.72 37.35 -29.71
C TYR A 190 31.82 38.58 -29.86
N ILE A 191 30.56 38.42 -30.30
CA ILE A 191 29.57 39.49 -30.29
C ILE A 191 28.73 39.34 -29.02
N LEU A 192 28.53 40.47 -28.34
CA LEU A 192 27.64 40.59 -27.21
C LEU A 192 26.58 41.64 -27.55
N PHE A 193 25.32 41.21 -27.55
CA PHE A 193 24.15 42.05 -27.68
C PHE A 193 23.44 42.06 -26.34
N GLU A 194 23.21 43.23 -25.77
CA GLU A 194 22.48 43.40 -24.51
C GLU A 194 21.32 44.34 -24.74
N ALA A 195 20.14 43.91 -24.32
CA ALA A 195 18.93 44.70 -24.28
C ALA A 195 18.43 44.79 -22.84
N SER A 196 18.30 46.00 -22.32
CA SER A 196 17.64 46.27 -21.05
C SER A 196 16.26 46.90 -21.31
N VAL A 197 15.24 46.36 -20.64
CA VAL A 197 13.85 46.85 -20.72
C VAL A 197 13.42 47.25 -19.32
N SER A 198 13.06 48.51 -19.15
CA SER A 198 12.51 49.03 -17.90
C SER A 198 11.03 48.65 -17.79
N LEU A 199 10.67 48.01 -16.67
CA LEU A 199 9.29 47.68 -16.32
C LEU A 199 8.86 48.48 -15.09
N GLY A 200 9.22 49.75 -15.00
CA GLY A 200 8.95 50.59 -13.82
C GLY A 200 10.09 50.55 -12.79
N SER A 201 9.88 49.85 -11.67
CA SER A 201 10.82 49.79 -10.54
C SER A 201 11.91 48.73 -10.69
N PHE A 202 11.83 47.86 -11.70
CA PHE A 202 12.86 46.86 -11.99
C PHE A 202 13.15 46.77 -13.50
N GLN A 203 14.35 46.29 -13.84
CA GLN A 203 14.83 46.11 -15.20
C GLN A 203 14.87 44.63 -15.57
N VAL A 204 14.56 44.36 -16.84
CA VAL A 204 14.69 43.05 -17.46
C VAL A 204 15.87 43.08 -18.42
N ASN A 205 16.70 42.06 -18.35
CA ASN A 205 17.90 41.95 -19.19
C ASN A 205 17.77 40.78 -20.14
N PHE A 206 18.10 41.03 -21.40
CA PHE A 206 18.10 40.07 -22.47
C PHE A 206 19.43 40.15 -23.21
N VAL A 207 20.07 39.01 -23.43
CA VAL A 207 21.41 38.94 -24.02
C VAL A 207 21.45 37.95 -25.17
N HIS A 208 22.10 38.34 -26.28
CA HIS A 208 22.64 37.39 -27.25
C HIS A 208 24.15 37.30 -27.11
N HIS A 209 24.64 36.07 -26.93
CA HIS A 209 26.06 35.76 -26.97
C HIS A 209 26.37 34.96 -28.23
N ARG A 210 27.34 35.46 -29.00
CA ARG A 210 27.78 34.85 -30.24
C ARG A 210 29.29 34.71 -30.28
N ASP A 211 29.79 33.50 -30.11
CA ASP A 211 31.22 33.21 -30.23
C ASP A 211 31.64 33.11 -31.70
N LEU A 212 32.55 33.99 -32.14
CA LEU A 212 32.99 34.08 -33.53
C LEU A 212 33.92 32.92 -33.92
N SER A 213 34.40 32.09 -33.00
CA SER A 213 35.11 30.84 -33.36
C SER A 213 34.19 29.76 -33.92
N GLN A 214 32.86 29.90 -33.76
CA GLN A 214 31.87 28.91 -34.21
C GLN A 214 31.47 29.12 -35.69
N ASN A 215 30.75 28.16 -36.29
CA ASN A 215 30.30 28.26 -37.68
C ASN A 215 29.32 29.44 -37.82
N SER A 216 29.51 30.29 -38.83
CA SER A 216 28.70 31.50 -39.05
C SER A 216 27.19 31.23 -39.20
N THR A 217 26.80 30.02 -39.58
CA THR A 217 25.40 29.57 -39.70
C THR A 217 24.76 29.09 -38.40
N ASP A 218 25.55 28.86 -37.34
CA ASP A 218 24.98 28.46 -36.05
C ASP A 218 24.17 29.62 -35.45
N PRO A 219 23.04 29.38 -34.78
CA PRO A 219 22.30 30.45 -34.10
C PRO A 219 23.06 30.96 -32.85
N PRO A 220 22.89 32.24 -32.46
CA PRO A 220 23.45 32.75 -31.21
C PRO A 220 22.76 32.11 -29.99
N LYS A 221 23.47 32.05 -28.86
CA LYS A 221 22.87 31.65 -27.58
C LYS A 221 22.18 32.85 -26.95
N ARG A 222 21.03 32.63 -26.31
CA ARG A 222 20.20 33.71 -25.76
C ARG A 222 19.92 33.49 -24.29
N VAL A 223 19.87 34.58 -23.55
CA VAL A 223 19.59 34.56 -22.11
C VAL A 223 18.64 35.68 -21.77
N PHE A 224 17.60 35.33 -21.02
CA PHE A 224 16.61 36.25 -20.50
C PHE A 224 16.51 36.08 -19.00
N ARG A 225 16.59 37.17 -18.24
CA ARG A 225 16.48 37.15 -16.77
C ARG A 225 15.48 38.17 -16.28
N VAL A 226 14.62 37.73 -15.38
CA VAL A 226 13.76 38.59 -14.57
C VAL A 226 13.95 38.25 -13.10
N ALA A 227 14.23 39.28 -12.30
CA ALA A 227 14.30 39.16 -10.86
C ALA A 227 12.91 39.38 -10.25
N ILE A 228 12.51 38.51 -9.35
CA ILE A 228 11.41 38.73 -8.42
C ILE A 228 12.05 39.33 -7.15
N GLY A 229 11.65 40.56 -6.82
CA GLY A 229 12.14 41.28 -5.64
C GLY A 229 11.69 40.67 -4.31
N GLU A 230 11.83 41.43 -3.23
CA GLU A 230 11.35 41.03 -1.91
C GLU A 230 9.84 40.73 -1.96
N LEU A 231 9.45 39.58 -1.41
CA LEU A 231 8.05 39.23 -1.27
C LEU A 231 7.40 40.14 -0.21
N PRO A 232 6.10 40.46 -0.35
CA PRO A 232 5.37 41.15 0.70
C PRO A 232 5.55 40.47 2.06
N THR A 233 5.74 41.25 3.13
CA THR A 233 5.90 40.70 4.49
C THR A 233 4.67 39.88 4.87
N LEU A 234 4.87 38.57 5.04
CA LEU A 234 3.79 37.64 5.36
C LEU A 234 3.62 37.54 6.88
N LYS A 235 2.46 37.96 7.38
CA LYS A 235 2.09 37.78 8.77
C LYS A 235 1.26 36.50 8.93
N VAL A 236 1.76 35.57 9.73
CA VAL A 236 1.07 34.34 10.08
C VAL A 236 0.60 34.47 11.52
N ASP A 237 -0.69 34.28 11.77
CA ASP A 237 -1.36 34.56 13.06
C ASP A 237 -0.72 33.87 14.28
N THR A 238 0.09 32.82 14.07
CA THR A 238 0.81 32.07 15.12
C THR A 238 2.33 32.24 15.13
N LEU A 239 2.94 32.65 14.01
CA LEU A 239 4.40 32.78 13.85
C LEU A 239 4.87 34.23 13.78
N GLY A 240 3.94 35.19 13.71
CA GLY A 240 4.25 36.60 13.51
C GLY A 240 4.70 36.85 12.06
N GLU A 241 5.68 37.72 11.89
CA GLU A 241 6.26 38.02 10.58
C GLU A 241 7.21 36.89 10.17
N LEU A 242 6.86 36.18 9.09
CA LEU A 242 7.71 35.12 8.56
C LEU A 242 8.87 35.75 7.78
N PRO A 243 10.13 35.59 8.22
CA PRO A 243 11.26 36.22 7.55
C PRO A 243 11.59 35.52 6.23
N GLN A 244 11.89 36.29 5.19
CA GLN A 244 12.30 35.75 3.89
C GLN A 244 13.70 35.07 3.99
N PRO A 245 13.83 33.76 3.73
CA PRO A 245 15.10 33.07 3.90
C PRO A 245 16.11 33.31 2.77
N PHE A 246 15.66 33.83 1.64
CA PHE A 246 16.44 34.15 0.44
C PHE A 246 16.39 35.65 0.17
N ASP A 247 17.32 36.16 -0.64
CA ASP A 247 17.33 37.58 -1.05
C ASP A 247 16.44 37.79 -2.28
N GLU A 248 16.47 36.86 -3.24
CA GLU A 248 15.87 37.05 -4.56
C GLU A 248 15.49 35.71 -5.18
N ILE A 249 14.32 35.64 -5.84
CA ILE A 249 13.97 34.54 -6.74
C ILE A 249 14.12 35.06 -8.18
N VAL A 250 14.83 34.33 -9.02
CA VAL A 250 15.08 34.74 -10.41
C VAL A 250 14.42 33.77 -11.36
N TYR A 251 13.64 34.29 -12.30
CA TYR A 251 13.25 33.55 -13.49
C TYR A 251 14.30 33.75 -14.57
N LEU A 252 14.82 32.66 -15.11
CA LEU A 252 15.82 32.66 -16.18
C LEU A 252 15.35 31.78 -17.33
N TRP A 253 15.49 32.25 -18.58
CA TRP A 253 15.31 31.43 -19.78
C TRP A 253 16.60 31.44 -20.59
N VAL A 254 17.07 30.23 -20.93
CA VAL A 254 18.32 30.01 -21.67
C VAL A 254 18.00 29.26 -22.95
N GLN A 255 18.45 29.80 -24.09
CA GLN A 255 18.25 29.19 -25.38
C GLN A 255 19.59 28.86 -26.05
N ASP A 256 19.73 27.61 -26.50
CA ASP A 256 20.86 27.12 -27.30
C ASP A 256 20.34 26.18 -28.41
N LYS A 257 20.08 26.75 -29.59
CA LYS A 257 19.47 26.06 -30.74
C LYS A 257 20.45 25.18 -31.54
N LYS A 258 21.76 25.25 -31.27
CA LYS A 258 22.79 24.50 -32.01
C LYS A 258 22.67 22.98 -31.83
N SER A 259 22.13 22.54 -30.69
CA SER A 259 22.20 21.14 -30.26
C SER A 259 20.87 20.40 -30.22
N GLN A 260 19.73 21.04 -30.56
CA GLN A 260 18.45 20.33 -30.73
C GLN A 260 18.49 19.27 -31.85
N LYS A 261 19.53 19.28 -32.70
CA LYS A 261 19.77 18.28 -33.76
C LYS A 261 20.76 17.15 -33.38
N GLN A 262 21.33 17.10 -32.17
CA GLN A 262 22.23 16.02 -31.73
C GLN A 262 21.78 15.37 -30.41
N ILE A 263 21.41 14.09 -30.47
CA ILE A 263 21.01 13.30 -29.30
C ILE A 263 22.25 13.01 -28.44
N GLY A 264 22.26 13.46 -27.18
CA GLY A 264 23.21 13.01 -26.14
C GLY A 264 24.27 14.01 -25.64
N LYS A 265 24.31 15.27 -26.12
CA LYS A 265 25.16 16.33 -25.55
C LYS A 265 24.37 17.25 -24.60
N GLU A 266 25.03 17.75 -23.55
CA GLU A 266 24.44 18.78 -22.68
C GLU A 266 24.35 20.11 -23.44
N VAL A 267 23.17 20.72 -23.44
CA VAL A 267 22.81 21.92 -24.20
C VAL A 267 22.58 23.07 -23.23
N GLY A 268 23.18 24.24 -23.46
CA GLY A 268 23.15 25.37 -22.52
C GLY A 268 24.39 26.29 -22.58
N LEU A 269 24.55 27.15 -21.57
CA LEU A 269 25.71 28.04 -21.43
C LEU A 269 26.84 27.39 -20.64
N THR A 270 28.07 27.57 -21.10
CA THR A 270 29.27 27.13 -20.39
C THR A 270 29.72 28.14 -19.32
N GLU A 271 30.54 27.70 -18.36
CA GLU A 271 31.10 28.59 -17.33
C GLU A 271 31.79 29.83 -17.93
N ASP A 272 32.58 29.63 -19.00
CA ASP A 272 33.24 30.72 -19.71
C ASP A 272 32.29 31.67 -20.43
N GLU A 273 31.19 31.16 -20.99
CA GLU A 273 30.17 31.99 -21.62
C GLU A 273 29.45 32.84 -20.58
N VAL A 274 29.10 32.28 -19.42
CA VAL A 274 28.51 33.03 -18.30
C VAL A 274 29.46 34.11 -17.80
N LYS A 275 30.75 33.82 -17.64
CA LYS A 275 31.77 34.83 -17.25
C LYS A 275 31.86 35.98 -18.26
N ARG A 276 31.85 35.67 -19.57
CA ARG A 276 31.88 36.69 -20.62
C ARG A 276 30.63 37.57 -20.63
N ILE A 277 29.46 36.98 -20.41
CA ILE A 277 28.19 37.71 -20.34
C ILE A 277 28.12 38.58 -19.08
N ASN A 278 28.55 38.07 -17.91
CA ASN A 278 28.55 38.83 -16.66
C ASN A 278 29.52 40.01 -16.66
N LYS A 279 30.58 39.96 -17.46
CA LYS A 279 31.52 41.08 -17.62
C LYS A 279 30.89 42.27 -18.36
N GLY A 280 29.83 42.03 -19.14
CA GLY A 280 29.02 43.05 -19.79
C GLY A 280 29.76 43.88 -20.84
N ILE A 281 29.13 45.00 -21.21
CA ILE A 281 29.71 46.02 -22.09
C ILE A 281 30.04 47.26 -21.24
N GLU A 282 31.18 47.91 -21.49
CA GLU A 282 31.59 49.09 -20.72
C GLU A 282 30.73 50.31 -21.13
N GLY A 283 30.00 50.92 -20.18
CA GLY A 283 29.15 52.10 -20.42
C GLY A 283 27.71 51.83 -20.87
N SER A 284 27.27 50.56 -20.92
CA SER A 284 25.86 50.17 -21.02
C SER A 284 25.17 50.22 -19.65
N ASP A 285 23.84 50.18 -19.65
CA ASP A 285 23.04 49.96 -18.42
C ASP A 285 23.14 48.49 -17.95
N SER A 286 24.29 47.84 -18.19
CA SER A 286 24.48 46.45 -17.80
C SER A 286 24.33 46.35 -16.28
N PRO A 287 23.58 45.35 -15.78
CA PRO A 287 23.59 45.05 -14.36
C PRO A 287 25.05 44.79 -13.92
N SER A 288 25.40 45.16 -12.68
CA SER A 288 26.74 45.01 -12.11
C SER A 288 27.38 43.66 -12.43
N ALA A 289 28.72 43.59 -12.42
CA ALA A 289 29.43 42.30 -12.42
C ALA A 289 28.71 41.32 -11.47
N ASP A 290 28.27 40.17 -12.00
CA ASP A 290 27.44 39.14 -11.33
C ASP A 290 25.92 39.32 -11.41
N TRP A 291 25.33 39.26 -12.62
CA TRP A 291 23.87 39.21 -12.79
C TRP A 291 23.33 37.82 -13.15
N LEU A 292 24.09 37.01 -13.90
CA LEU A 292 23.82 35.59 -14.11
C LEU A 292 24.54 34.76 -13.06
N PHE A 293 23.75 34.07 -12.25
CA PHE A 293 24.24 33.12 -11.26
C PHE A 293 23.93 31.69 -11.70
N TYR A 294 24.71 30.74 -11.23
CA TYR A 294 24.47 29.31 -11.45
C TYR A 294 24.91 28.52 -10.22
N ARG A 295 24.35 27.32 -10.06
CA ARG A 295 24.72 26.40 -8.99
C ARG A 295 25.52 25.23 -9.55
N ASP A 296 26.81 25.17 -9.23
CA ASP A 296 27.66 24.03 -9.59
C ASP A 296 27.95 23.14 -8.38
N THR A 297 27.46 21.89 -8.42
CA THR A 297 27.67 20.87 -7.38
C THR A 297 28.94 20.06 -7.57
N ARG A 298 29.70 20.26 -8.66
CA ARG A 298 30.98 19.60 -8.92
C ARG A 298 32.07 20.13 -7.98
N LYS A 299 33.02 19.27 -7.65
CA LYS A 299 34.22 19.64 -6.89
C LYS A 299 35.03 20.68 -7.68
N PRO A 300 35.63 21.70 -7.04
CA PRO A 300 36.39 22.75 -7.73
C PRO A 300 37.44 22.22 -8.71
N GLU A 301 38.14 21.15 -8.33
CA GLU A 301 39.18 20.47 -9.11
C GLU A 301 38.67 19.84 -10.42
N SER A 302 37.36 19.55 -10.49
CA SER A 302 36.73 18.87 -11.63
C SER A 302 36.06 19.83 -12.62
N ARG A 303 36.05 21.13 -12.33
CA ARG A 303 35.38 22.14 -13.15
C ARG A 303 36.25 22.51 -14.34
N LYS A 304 35.67 22.48 -15.54
CA LYS A 304 36.31 22.95 -16.76
C LYS A 304 35.56 24.17 -17.29
N PRO A 305 36.28 25.16 -17.87
CA PRO A 305 35.63 26.35 -18.45
C PRO A 305 34.60 26.07 -19.55
N THR A 306 34.74 24.91 -20.21
CA THR A 306 33.83 24.40 -21.25
C THR A 306 32.60 23.68 -20.72
N ASP A 307 32.49 23.49 -19.40
CA ASP A 307 31.38 22.76 -18.80
C ASP A 307 30.09 23.59 -18.87
N VAL A 308 28.99 22.96 -19.27
CA VAL A 308 27.66 23.57 -19.21
C VAL A 308 27.28 23.76 -17.74
N VAL A 309 26.99 25.01 -17.35
CA VAL A 309 26.60 25.39 -15.98
C VAL A 309 25.15 25.86 -15.88
N LEU A 310 24.58 26.33 -17.00
CA LEU A 310 23.18 26.70 -17.13
C LEU A 310 22.60 25.96 -18.33
N ALA A 311 21.69 25.03 -18.07
CA ALA A 311 21.04 24.27 -19.13
C ALA A 311 20.11 25.16 -19.98
N ALA A 312 19.81 24.73 -21.20
CA ALA A 312 18.75 25.34 -21.99
C ALA A 312 17.35 25.01 -21.43
N GLY A 313 16.45 25.99 -21.45
CA GLY A 313 15.07 25.92 -20.93
C GLY A 313 14.74 27.05 -19.96
N SER A 314 13.61 26.91 -19.26
CA SER A 314 13.13 27.84 -18.23
C SER A 314 13.52 27.38 -16.83
N HIS A 315 14.00 28.31 -16.01
CA HIS A 315 14.55 28.07 -14.68
C HIS A 315 13.94 29.04 -13.66
N PHE A 316 13.68 28.54 -12.45
CA PHE A 316 13.56 29.35 -11.25
C PHE A 316 14.78 29.13 -10.36
N MET A 317 15.47 30.20 -10.00
CA MET A 317 16.64 30.15 -9.12
C MET A 317 16.39 30.89 -7.82
N VAL A 318 16.93 30.36 -6.73
CA VAL A 318 16.95 31.06 -5.43
C VAL A 318 18.36 31.58 -5.19
N LEU A 319 18.47 32.90 -5.01
CA LEU A 319 19.71 33.57 -4.66
C LEU A 319 19.74 33.89 -3.16
N ALA A 320 20.87 33.63 -2.53
CA ALA A 320 21.11 33.99 -1.13
C ALA A 320 22.53 34.52 -0.94
N LYS A 321 22.67 35.51 -0.06
CA LYS A 321 23.97 36.03 0.38
C LYS A 321 24.66 35.04 1.30
N LYS A 322 25.90 34.69 0.97
CA LYS A 322 26.81 33.91 1.80
C LYS A 322 28.10 34.71 1.96
N ALA A 323 28.46 35.06 3.20
CA ALA A 323 29.64 35.88 3.50
C ALA A 323 29.74 37.18 2.67
N ASN A 324 28.63 37.91 2.54
CA ASN A 324 28.48 39.12 1.71
C ASN A 324 28.53 38.95 0.18
N GLU A 325 28.62 37.73 -0.34
CA GLU A 325 28.56 37.44 -1.78
C GLU A 325 27.22 36.79 -2.17
N LYS A 326 26.56 37.26 -3.23
CA LYS A 326 25.31 36.65 -3.73
C LYS A 326 25.64 35.33 -4.44
N THR A 327 24.96 34.24 -4.07
CA THR A 327 25.17 32.93 -4.69
C THR A 327 23.84 32.23 -5.01
N ALA A 328 23.80 31.45 -6.11
CA ALA A 328 22.65 30.61 -6.42
C ALA A 328 22.67 29.34 -5.56
N ILE A 329 21.72 29.24 -4.65
CA ILE A 329 21.60 28.10 -3.73
C ILE A 329 20.67 27.01 -4.27
N LEU A 330 19.80 27.33 -5.22
CA LEU A 330 18.89 26.37 -5.86
C LEU A 330 18.60 26.79 -7.30
N ASP A 331 18.51 25.80 -8.19
CA ASP A 331 18.10 25.96 -9.59
C ASP A 331 17.05 24.90 -9.93
N TYR A 332 15.85 25.35 -10.32
CA TYR A 332 14.68 24.56 -10.64
C TYR A 332 14.34 24.70 -12.14
N THR A 333 14.63 23.67 -12.93
CA THR A 333 14.30 23.62 -14.36
C THR A 333 12.86 23.14 -14.60
N LEU A 334 12.06 23.91 -15.33
CA LEU A 334 10.71 23.50 -15.71
C LEU A 334 10.79 22.29 -16.68
N GLY A 335 9.93 21.28 -16.46
CA GLY A 335 9.73 20.18 -17.40
C GLY A 335 10.80 19.07 -17.47
N ARG A 336 11.96 19.18 -16.79
CA ARG A 336 12.99 18.13 -16.79
C ARG A 336 12.84 17.12 -15.64
N LYS A 337 12.88 15.82 -15.97
CA LYS A 337 13.04 14.73 -14.98
C LYS A 337 14.51 14.67 -14.52
N LYS A 338 14.79 14.96 -13.25
CA LYS A 338 16.15 14.81 -12.69
C LYS A 338 16.58 13.34 -12.69
N LYS A 339 17.80 13.03 -13.14
CA LYS A 339 18.50 11.78 -12.81
C LYS A 339 18.86 11.81 -11.33
N GLN A 340 18.50 10.76 -10.59
CA GLN A 340 18.88 10.60 -9.18
C GLN A 340 20.41 10.66 -9.07
N GLN A 341 20.93 11.67 -8.38
CA GLN A 341 22.35 11.77 -8.05
C GLN A 341 22.48 11.54 -6.55
N GLN A 342 23.20 10.46 -6.21
CA GLN A 342 23.60 10.10 -4.86
C GLN A 342 24.33 11.27 -4.20
N GLN A 343 23.78 11.76 -3.08
CA GLN A 343 24.54 12.57 -2.14
C GLN A 343 24.96 11.69 -0.98
N SER A 344 26.27 11.48 -0.90
CA SER A 344 27.01 10.88 0.19
C SER A 344 27.23 11.89 1.33
N GLY A 345 26.80 11.54 2.54
CA GLY A 345 27.62 11.63 3.75
C GLY A 345 27.71 12.96 4.53
N LEU A 346 27.00 12.99 5.66
CA LEU A 346 27.24 13.71 6.93
C LEU A 346 26.98 15.23 7.00
N ALA A 347 25.81 15.59 7.57
CA ALA A 347 25.67 16.18 8.91
C ALA A 347 24.44 17.11 9.00
N VAL A 348 23.25 16.50 9.18
CA VAL A 348 22.13 16.94 10.03
C VAL A 348 21.38 15.66 10.45
N LEU A 349 21.07 15.53 11.74
CA LEU A 349 20.32 14.42 12.33
C LEU A 349 18.95 14.24 11.64
N ALA A 350 18.57 12.98 11.41
CA ALA A 350 17.32 12.44 10.85
C ALA A 350 17.03 12.81 9.36
N GLY A 351 16.83 11.92 8.39
CA GLY A 351 16.45 10.50 8.42
C GLY A 351 15.34 10.28 7.38
N ARG A 352 15.71 10.19 6.10
CA ARG A 352 14.83 10.07 4.92
C ARG A 352 13.77 8.95 5.02
N GLY A 353 12.55 9.24 4.56
CA GLY A 353 11.63 8.29 3.95
C GLY A 353 11.45 8.62 2.46
N ASP A 354 12.06 7.81 1.59
CA ASP A 354 11.83 7.81 0.14
C ASP A 354 10.56 6.99 -0.13
N GLY A 355 9.42 7.68 -0.29
CA GLY A 355 8.12 7.10 -0.63
C GLY A 355 7.67 7.60 -1.99
N GLY A 356 7.94 6.82 -3.03
CA GLY A 356 7.56 7.15 -4.41
C GLY A 356 6.05 7.02 -4.64
N ALA A 357 5.33 8.15 -4.61
CA ALA A 357 4.03 8.26 -5.25
C ALA A 357 4.20 8.54 -6.74
N LYS A 358 3.86 7.55 -7.59
CA LYS A 358 3.64 7.74 -9.02
C LYS A 358 2.23 8.33 -9.22
N GLY A 359 2.17 9.60 -9.62
CA GLY A 359 0.97 10.23 -10.20
C GLY A 359 1.11 11.74 -10.28
N GLY A 360 0.96 12.32 -11.48
CA GLY A 360 0.82 13.77 -11.70
C GLY A 360 2.12 14.56 -11.91
N LYS A 361 2.07 15.64 -12.68
CA LYS A 361 3.22 16.43 -13.18
C LYS A 361 3.63 17.52 -12.18
N GLY A 362 4.75 17.35 -11.46
CA GLY A 362 5.38 18.45 -10.71
C GLY A 362 6.36 18.01 -9.62
N LYS A 363 7.56 17.53 -9.97
CA LYS A 363 8.58 17.17 -8.95
C LYS A 363 9.21 18.44 -8.37
N SER A 364 9.34 18.54 -7.04
CA SER A 364 10.05 19.64 -6.35
C SER A 364 11.57 19.50 -6.42
N ALA A 365 12.32 20.61 -6.38
CA ALA A 365 13.77 20.61 -6.20
C ALA A 365 14.14 21.21 -4.85
N MET A 366 14.96 20.50 -4.05
CA MET A 366 15.41 20.92 -2.72
C MET A 366 16.92 21.21 -2.69
N ALA A 367 17.33 22.11 -1.79
CA ALA A 367 18.71 22.51 -1.53
C ALA A 367 18.94 22.75 -0.03
N ALA A 368 20.14 22.45 0.45
CA ALA A 368 20.54 22.83 1.81
C ALA A 368 20.63 24.35 1.95
N CYS A 369 19.99 24.89 2.99
CA CYS A 369 19.95 26.30 3.34
C CYS A 369 19.97 26.39 4.87
N LYS A 370 21.17 26.35 5.47
CA LYS A 370 21.36 26.43 6.92
C LYS A 370 21.30 27.89 7.36
N LYS A 371 20.10 28.39 7.67
CA LYS A 371 19.86 29.78 8.08
C LYS A 371 19.05 29.82 9.37
N VAL A 372 19.55 30.55 10.36
CA VAL A 372 18.81 30.81 11.60
C VAL A 372 18.34 32.26 11.55
N ILE A 373 17.03 32.46 11.71
CA ILE A 373 16.41 33.78 11.72
C ILE A 373 15.52 33.89 12.96
N GLY A 374 15.95 34.70 13.93
CA GLY A 374 15.32 34.73 15.25
C GLY A 374 15.35 33.35 15.91
N ALA A 375 14.18 32.83 16.28
CA ALA A 375 14.02 31.52 16.90
C ALA A 375 13.71 30.39 15.89
N ILE A 376 13.62 30.70 14.59
CA ILE A 376 13.37 29.73 13.51
C ILE A 376 14.70 29.33 12.87
N SER A 377 14.96 28.04 12.78
CA SER A 377 16.09 27.45 12.07
C SER A 377 15.60 26.72 10.83
N ILE A 378 16.03 27.19 9.67
CA ILE A 378 15.76 26.60 8.35
C ILE A 378 16.97 25.76 7.96
N SER A 379 16.72 24.54 7.48
CA SER A 379 17.74 23.57 7.11
C SER A 379 17.82 23.36 5.60
N ASN A 380 16.68 23.34 4.91
CA ASN A 380 16.59 23.24 3.46
C ASN A 380 15.53 24.19 2.90
N ILE A 381 15.71 24.54 1.63
CA ILE A 381 14.76 25.29 0.82
C ILE A 381 14.51 24.56 -0.50
N GLY A 382 13.28 24.60 -0.99
CA GLY A 382 12.92 24.03 -2.27
C GLY A 382 11.98 24.89 -3.09
N LEU A 383 11.85 24.53 -4.37
CA LEU A 383 10.91 25.12 -5.30
C LEU A 383 10.07 24.03 -5.97
N ARG A 384 8.79 24.34 -6.18
CA ARG A 384 7.85 23.57 -7.00
C ARG A 384 7.00 24.56 -7.78
N PHE A 385 6.80 24.31 -9.07
CA PHE A 385 5.90 25.11 -9.91
C PHE A 385 4.85 24.17 -10.55
N GLU A 386 3.59 24.34 -10.19
CA GLU A 386 2.46 23.53 -10.66
C GLU A 386 1.19 24.41 -10.72
N ASP A 387 0.37 24.25 -11.75
CA ASP A 387 -0.88 25.00 -11.95
C ASP A 387 -0.77 26.53 -11.81
N ASN A 388 0.34 27.11 -12.29
CA ASN A 388 0.70 28.53 -12.16
C ASN A 388 0.91 29.01 -10.71
N VAL A 389 1.18 28.10 -9.77
CA VAL A 389 1.57 28.42 -8.40
C VAL A 389 3.04 28.05 -8.18
N LEU A 390 3.86 29.02 -7.80
CA LEU A 390 5.24 28.80 -7.37
C LEU A 390 5.26 28.58 -5.86
N SER A 391 5.51 27.35 -5.41
CA SER A 391 5.69 27.01 -3.99
C SER A 391 7.16 27.05 -3.60
N VAL A 392 7.50 27.87 -2.61
CA VAL A 392 8.79 27.83 -1.91
C VAL A 392 8.65 26.93 -0.69
N ILE A 393 9.25 25.75 -0.72
CA ILE A 393 9.16 24.74 0.34
C ILE A 393 10.27 24.98 1.36
N LEU A 394 9.97 24.90 2.65
CA LEU A 394 10.88 25.19 3.75
C LEU A 394 10.93 24.03 4.76
N ASP A 395 12.13 23.51 5.01
CA ASP A 395 12.36 22.60 6.14
C ASP A 395 12.76 23.44 7.35
N ALA A 396 11.76 23.82 8.14
CA ALA A 396 11.91 24.76 9.24
C ALA A 396 11.64 24.11 10.60
N THR A 397 12.40 24.55 11.61
CA THR A 397 12.23 24.18 13.02
C THR A 397 12.22 25.43 13.87
N PHE A 398 11.52 25.42 14.99
CA PHE A 398 11.50 26.51 15.97
C PHE A 398 11.78 25.91 17.36
N ARG A 399 12.75 26.47 18.10
CA ARG A 399 13.12 25.94 19.42
C ARG A 399 12.89 26.99 20.50
N LEU A 400 12.11 26.62 21.51
CA LEU A 400 11.85 27.42 22.71
C LEU A 400 12.30 26.63 23.94
N GLY A 401 13.56 26.83 24.35
CA GLY A 401 14.18 26.07 25.43
C GLY A 401 14.19 24.55 25.11
N PRO A 402 13.62 23.69 25.96
CA PRO A 402 13.53 22.25 25.73
C PRO A 402 12.43 21.84 24.73
N ILE A 403 11.56 22.77 24.31
CA ILE A 403 10.47 22.51 23.37
C ILE A 403 10.95 22.79 21.95
N GLY A 404 10.93 21.78 21.10
CA GLY A 404 11.17 21.89 19.66
C GLY A 404 9.87 21.76 18.87
N PHE A 405 9.69 22.63 17.89
CA PHE A 405 8.63 22.58 16.89
C PHE A 405 9.26 22.30 15.53
N THR A 406 8.64 21.42 14.75
CA THR A 406 9.04 21.12 13.37
C THR A 406 7.85 21.34 12.46
N PHE A 407 8.03 22.16 11.43
CA PHE A 407 6.99 22.45 10.45
C PHE A 407 7.03 21.41 9.34
N ILE A 408 5.89 20.76 9.07
CA ILE A 408 5.79 19.68 8.07
C ILE A 408 5.23 20.26 6.78
N GLU A 409 5.98 20.10 5.69
CA GLU A 409 5.64 20.60 4.36
C GLU A 409 5.27 22.10 4.36
N ALA A 410 5.98 22.90 5.15
CA ALA A 410 5.80 24.35 5.13
C ALA A 410 6.14 24.90 3.74
N ALA A 411 5.22 25.66 3.16
CA ALA A 411 5.40 26.24 1.84
C ALA A 411 4.87 27.67 1.77
N ILE A 412 5.54 28.52 1.00
CA ILE A 412 5.03 29.82 0.59
C ILE A 412 4.59 29.68 -0.86
N GLY A 413 3.27 29.64 -1.09
CA GLY A 413 2.67 29.59 -2.42
C GLY A 413 2.48 30.98 -2.99
N ILE A 414 3.02 31.23 -4.18
CA ILE A 414 2.85 32.46 -4.94
C ILE A 414 1.96 32.15 -6.14
N ASP A 415 0.74 32.68 -6.16
CA ASP A 415 -0.22 32.48 -7.26
C ASP A 415 0.10 33.45 -8.41
N LEU A 416 0.46 32.89 -9.57
CA LEU A 416 0.78 33.61 -10.81
C LEU A 416 -0.34 33.52 -11.85
N LYS A 417 -1.52 33.01 -11.48
CA LYS A 417 -2.65 32.86 -12.41
C LYS A 417 -3.26 34.21 -12.75
N ASN A 418 -3.25 34.57 -14.04
CA ASN A 418 -3.81 35.83 -14.59
C ASN A 418 -3.21 37.12 -14.01
N LYS A 419 -2.02 37.05 -13.40
CA LYS A 419 -1.31 38.18 -12.80
C LYS A 419 0.16 38.13 -13.18
N THR A 420 0.78 39.30 -13.28
CA THR A 420 2.18 39.41 -13.69
C THR A 420 3.09 39.47 -12.46
N LEU A 421 4.39 39.15 -12.60
CA LEU A 421 5.38 39.25 -11.51
C LEU A 421 5.45 40.64 -10.83
N ARG A 422 4.90 41.66 -11.50
CA ARG A 422 4.85 43.05 -11.04
C ARG A 422 3.69 43.33 -10.08
N ASP A 423 2.59 42.57 -10.19
CA ASP A 423 1.34 42.82 -9.47
C ASP A 423 1.18 41.95 -8.22
N LEU A 424 2.28 41.39 -7.70
CA LEU A 424 2.28 40.56 -6.51
C LEU A 424 1.92 41.39 -5.28
N THR A 425 0.68 41.29 -4.83
CA THR A 425 0.22 41.78 -3.52
C THR A 425 0.30 40.67 -2.48
N ILE A 426 0.10 41.03 -1.21
CA ILE A 426 0.06 40.04 -0.12
C ILE A 426 -1.04 38.98 -0.34
N ASP A 427 -2.11 39.32 -1.06
CA ASP A 427 -3.21 38.40 -1.38
C ASP A 427 -2.76 37.25 -2.31
N ASN A 428 -1.65 37.43 -3.04
CA ASN A 428 -1.08 36.44 -3.94
C ASN A 428 -0.11 35.47 -3.25
N VAL A 429 0.28 35.76 -2.00
CA VAL A 429 1.24 34.98 -1.23
C VAL A 429 0.51 34.30 -0.08
N LYS A 430 0.51 32.97 -0.07
CA LYS A 430 -0.12 32.17 0.98
C LYS A 430 0.90 31.30 1.67
N PHE A 431 0.88 31.30 3.00
CA PHE A 431 1.55 30.28 3.78
C PHE A 431 0.69 29.02 3.80
N ASP A 432 1.26 27.89 3.41
CA ASP A 432 0.66 26.58 3.54
C ASP A 432 1.50 25.74 4.51
N LEU A 433 0.83 24.99 5.36
CA LEU A 433 1.44 24.14 6.37
C LEU A 433 0.63 22.87 6.48
N SER A 434 1.18 21.76 6.02
CA SER A 434 0.47 20.47 6.10
C SER A 434 0.51 19.86 7.48
N GLY A 435 1.43 20.26 8.37
CA GLY A 435 1.42 19.74 9.73
C GLY A 435 2.42 20.37 10.68
N LEU A 436 2.28 20.03 11.95
CA LEU A 436 3.16 20.47 13.02
C LEU A 436 3.57 19.28 13.86
N ALA A 437 4.86 19.20 14.17
CA ALA A 437 5.39 18.31 15.17
C ALA A 437 5.94 19.10 16.35
N VAL A 438 5.68 18.63 17.56
CA VAL A 438 6.14 19.23 18.81
C VAL A 438 6.88 18.17 19.61
N ALA A 439 8.03 18.50 20.17
CA ALA A 439 8.80 17.60 21.02
C ALA A 439 9.31 18.36 22.25
N PHE A 440 9.25 17.72 23.40
CA PHE A 440 9.90 18.12 24.65
C PHE A 440 10.77 16.95 25.10
N ASP A 441 12.09 17.16 25.16
CA ASP A 441 13.05 16.11 25.49
C ASP A 441 13.96 16.56 26.63
N GLN A 442 13.52 16.30 27.87
CA GLN A 442 14.29 16.54 29.09
C GLN A 442 14.01 15.42 30.11
N PRO A 443 15.00 14.58 30.46
CA PRO A 443 14.82 13.59 31.52
C PRO A 443 14.25 14.24 32.80
N PRO A 444 13.28 13.60 33.49
CA PRO A 444 12.73 12.25 33.24
C PRO A 444 11.51 12.20 32.30
N ILE A 445 11.11 13.31 31.67
CA ILE A 445 9.89 13.41 30.86
C ILE A 445 10.24 13.66 29.38
N ARG A 446 9.76 12.79 28.49
CA ARG A 446 9.82 13.02 27.04
C ARG A 446 8.42 13.03 26.47
N ILE A 447 8.06 14.07 25.74
CA ILE A 447 6.76 14.18 25.06
C ILE A 447 7.04 14.49 23.61
N GLY A 448 6.35 13.82 22.69
CA GLY A 448 6.36 14.22 21.29
C GLY A 448 5.01 13.99 20.66
N GLY A 449 4.62 14.88 19.76
CA GLY A 449 3.36 14.80 19.04
C GLY A 449 3.52 15.27 17.61
N ILE A 450 2.76 14.66 16.71
CA ILE A 450 2.66 15.06 15.31
C ILE A 450 1.19 15.21 14.94
N PHE A 451 0.89 16.21 14.14
CA PHE A 451 -0.42 16.40 13.54
C PHE A 451 -0.26 16.88 12.10
N VAL A 452 -0.99 16.26 11.18
CA VAL A 452 -0.90 16.48 9.74
C VAL A 452 -2.31 16.57 9.15
N HIS A 453 -2.55 17.55 8.29
CA HIS A 453 -3.72 17.72 7.44
C HIS A 453 -3.28 17.68 5.99
N LYS A 454 -3.86 16.76 5.21
CA LYS A 454 -3.51 16.56 3.80
C LYS A 454 -4.75 16.40 2.93
N LYS A 455 -4.61 16.87 1.68
CA LYS A 455 -5.59 16.68 0.59
C LYS A 455 -4.88 15.97 -0.56
N ALA A 456 -5.12 14.67 -0.72
CA ALA A 456 -4.46 13.85 -1.74
C ALA A 456 -5.40 12.77 -2.28
N GLY A 457 -5.36 12.52 -3.59
CA GLY A 457 -6.06 11.38 -4.21
C GLY A 457 -7.59 11.37 -4.03
N GLY A 458 -8.23 12.55 -3.93
CA GLY A 458 -9.67 12.65 -3.65
C GLY A 458 -10.05 12.51 -2.18
N MET A 459 -9.07 12.39 -1.27
CA MET A 459 -9.27 12.32 0.16
C MET A 459 -8.74 13.59 0.85
N GLU A 460 -9.52 14.10 1.80
CA GLU A 460 -9.06 15.07 2.78
C GLU A 460 -8.95 14.38 4.14
N TYR A 461 -7.76 14.35 4.75
CA TYR A 461 -7.56 13.64 6.00
C TYR A 461 -6.69 14.41 6.99
N PHE A 462 -6.97 14.15 8.26
CA PHE A 462 -6.26 14.61 9.45
C PHE A 462 -5.69 13.39 10.14
N ALA A 463 -4.42 13.43 10.47
CA ALA A 463 -3.75 12.30 11.07
C ALA A 463 -2.73 12.79 12.08
N GLY A 464 -2.58 12.08 13.18
CA GLY A 464 -1.70 12.51 14.25
C GLY A 464 -1.31 11.37 15.16
N GLY A 465 -0.31 11.64 15.99
CA GLY A 465 0.13 10.70 17.00
C GLY A 465 0.89 11.40 18.10
N ILE A 466 0.96 10.75 19.26
CA ILE A 466 1.56 11.26 20.47
C ILE A 466 2.36 10.16 21.15
N VAL A 467 3.47 10.55 21.75
CA VAL A 467 4.24 9.77 22.70
C VAL A 467 4.41 10.59 23.97
N ILE A 468 4.26 9.93 25.11
CA ILE A 468 4.57 10.46 26.43
C ILE A 468 5.39 9.39 27.13
N SER A 469 6.63 9.68 27.49
CA SER A 469 7.52 8.80 28.24
C SER A 469 7.84 9.44 29.58
N LEU A 470 7.53 8.74 30.66
CA LEU A 470 7.81 9.08 32.05
C LEU A 470 8.33 7.80 32.71
N GLU A 471 9.65 7.66 32.84
CA GLU A 471 10.26 6.40 33.30
C GLU A 471 9.59 5.88 34.60
N PRO A 472 9.13 4.61 34.66
CA PRO A 472 9.26 3.53 33.67
C PRO A 472 8.10 3.41 32.66
N TYR A 473 7.14 4.33 32.65
CA TYR A 473 5.94 4.31 31.79
C TYR A 473 6.15 5.00 30.44
N GLN A 474 5.49 4.47 29.41
CA GLN A 474 5.44 5.05 28.09
C GLN A 474 4.07 4.85 27.46
N PHE A 475 3.45 5.94 27.04
CA PHE A 475 2.20 5.97 26.31
C PHE A 475 2.45 6.38 24.86
N VAL A 476 1.90 5.61 23.92
CA VAL A 476 1.95 5.85 22.47
C VAL A 476 0.51 5.82 21.98
N ALA A 477 0.09 6.80 21.19
CA ALA A 477 -1.17 6.73 20.47
C ALA A 477 -1.05 7.35 19.09
N GLY A 478 -1.82 6.86 18.14
CA GLY A 478 -1.84 7.36 16.77
C GLY A 478 -3.18 7.09 16.10
N GLY A 479 -3.55 7.94 15.15
CA GLY A 479 -4.80 7.78 14.45
C GLY A 479 -4.96 8.71 13.27
N LEU A 480 -6.05 8.49 12.56
CA LEU A 480 -6.41 9.19 11.35
C LEU A 480 -7.92 9.35 11.27
N TYR A 481 -8.35 10.48 10.74
CA TYR A 481 -9.73 10.75 10.34
C TYR A 481 -9.72 11.40 8.96
N GLY A 482 -10.55 10.95 8.03
CA GLY A 482 -10.60 11.55 6.70
C GLY A 482 -11.94 11.39 5.99
N LYS A 483 -12.15 12.24 5.00
CA LYS A 483 -13.32 12.24 4.12
C LYS A 483 -12.87 11.88 2.71
N VAL A 484 -13.41 10.79 2.19
CA VAL A 484 -13.13 10.29 0.83
C VAL A 484 -14.19 10.82 -0.12
N LYS A 485 -13.77 11.59 -1.12
CA LYS A 485 -14.61 12.00 -2.25
C LYS A 485 -14.46 10.95 -3.34
N LEU A 486 -15.47 10.08 -3.48
CA LEU A 486 -15.48 9.01 -4.48
C LEU A 486 -15.58 9.53 -5.92
N SER A 487 -15.09 8.74 -6.86
CA SER A 487 -15.35 8.88 -8.29
C SER A 487 -16.27 7.75 -8.79
N LYS A 488 -17.21 8.16 -9.65
CA LYS A 488 -18.21 7.45 -10.48
C LYS A 488 -19.27 6.52 -9.86
N ASP A 489 -19.02 5.69 -8.83
CA ASP A 489 -20.01 4.66 -8.42
C ASP A 489 -20.40 4.61 -6.92
N GLY A 490 -20.03 5.60 -6.09
CA GLY A 490 -20.46 5.63 -4.68
C GLY A 490 -20.47 7.04 -4.06
N GLY A 491 -21.34 7.26 -3.07
CA GLY A 491 -21.42 8.51 -2.32
C GLY A 491 -20.21 8.73 -1.39
N PRO A 492 -19.89 9.97 -0.99
CA PRO A 492 -18.76 10.26 -0.09
C PRO A 492 -18.89 9.51 1.23
N TYR A 493 -17.77 9.05 1.79
CA TYR A 493 -17.74 8.38 3.10
C TYR A 493 -16.59 8.88 3.97
N GLU A 494 -16.74 8.71 5.27
CA GLU A 494 -15.73 9.07 6.27
C GLU A 494 -15.00 7.81 6.73
N THR A 495 -13.70 7.93 6.99
CA THR A 495 -12.85 6.85 7.50
C THR A 495 -12.10 7.33 8.73
N ALA A 496 -11.98 6.45 9.72
CA ALA A 496 -11.24 6.75 10.92
C ALA A 496 -10.50 5.51 11.42
N PHE A 497 -9.33 5.69 12.03
CA PHE A 497 -8.76 4.67 12.91
C PHE A 497 -7.98 5.31 14.04
N VAL A 498 -7.87 4.59 15.15
CA VAL A 498 -7.05 4.97 16.29
C VAL A 498 -6.44 3.72 16.89
N PHE A 499 -5.21 3.84 17.39
CA PHE A 499 -4.59 2.83 18.22
C PHE A 499 -3.81 3.51 19.36
N ALA A 500 -3.67 2.79 20.46
CA ALA A 500 -2.92 3.23 21.63
C ALA A 500 -2.19 2.05 22.28
N LYS A 501 -1.07 2.35 22.93
CA LYS A 501 -0.24 1.40 23.67
C LYS A 501 0.28 2.09 24.93
N LEU A 502 0.13 1.44 26.07
CA LEU A 502 0.73 1.84 27.34
C LEU A 502 1.68 0.72 27.77
N VAL A 503 2.94 1.06 28.01
CA VAL A 503 3.99 0.15 28.48
C VAL A 503 4.51 0.67 29.82
N GLY A 504 4.76 -0.23 30.76
CA GLY A 504 5.22 0.06 32.12
C GLY A 504 4.68 -1.00 33.09
N PRO A 505 5.15 -1.04 34.34
CA PRO A 505 4.68 -2.01 35.31
C PRO A 505 3.23 -1.71 35.71
N LEU A 506 2.25 -2.45 35.17
CA LEU A 506 0.83 -2.20 35.41
C LEU A 506 0.29 -3.06 36.54
N ILE A 507 0.49 -4.38 36.45
CA ILE A 507 -0.02 -5.36 37.42
C ILE A 507 1.07 -6.42 37.65
N GLU A 508 1.53 -6.54 38.88
CA GLU A 508 2.47 -7.58 39.29
C GLU A 508 1.71 -8.79 39.86
N LEU A 509 2.04 -9.98 39.37
CA LEU A 509 1.62 -11.28 39.88
C LEU A 509 2.88 -12.03 40.33
N GLU A 510 2.76 -12.96 41.27
CA GLU A 510 3.92 -13.66 41.86
C GLU A 510 4.86 -14.32 40.83
N PHE A 511 4.33 -14.76 39.69
CA PHE A 511 5.11 -15.42 38.62
C PHE A 511 5.16 -14.62 37.30
N ALA A 512 4.41 -13.52 37.18
CA ALA A 512 4.30 -12.75 35.94
C ALA A 512 3.86 -11.29 36.17
N GLU A 513 4.26 -10.39 35.30
CA GLU A 513 3.90 -8.97 35.36
C GLU A 513 3.21 -8.58 34.06
N ILE A 514 2.00 -8.01 34.14
CA ILE A 514 1.39 -7.32 33.00
C ILE A 514 2.10 -5.97 32.88
N SER A 515 2.96 -5.87 31.87
CA SER A 515 3.85 -4.74 31.63
C SER A 515 3.39 -3.85 30.46
N GLY A 516 2.20 -4.11 29.91
CA GLY A 516 1.59 -3.23 28.92
C GLY A 516 0.22 -3.67 28.43
N ILE A 517 -0.53 -2.70 27.93
CA ILE A 517 -1.82 -2.86 27.27
C ILE A 517 -1.78 -2.15 25.92
N THR A 518 -2.42 -2.73 24.90
CA THR A 518 -2.61 -2.06 23.61
C THR A 518 -4.03 -2.26 23.12
N GLY A 519 -4.54 -1.30 22.36
CA GLY A 519 -5.86 -1.40 21.77
C GLY A 519 -6.02 -0.48 20.58
N GLY A 520 -6.98 -0.76 19.73
CA GLY A 520 -7.29 0.08 18.58
C GLY A 520 -8.59 -0.29 17.91
N PHE A 521 -9.06 0.60 17.07
CA PHE A 521 -10.29 0.43 16.31
C PHE A 521 -10.19 1.17 14.97
N GLY A 522 -10.83 0.63 13.93
CA GLY A 522 -10.96 1.26 12.63
C GLY A 522 -12.39 1.18 12.06
N TYR A 523 -12.81 2.26 11.41
CA TYR A 523 -14.08 2.43 10.71
C TYR A 523 -13.85 2.90 9.27
N ASN A 524 -14.41 2.20 8.29
CA ASN A 524 -14.07 2.32 6.86
C ASN A 524 -12.55 2.25 6.61
N SER A 525 -11.88 1.48 7.45
CA SER A 525 -10.43 1.27 7.49
C SER A 525 -10.17 -0.23 7.58
N GLU A 526 -9.28 -0.73 6.74
CA GLU A 526 -8.83 -2.12 6.71
C GLU A 526 -7.48 -2.24 7.40
N ILE A 527 -7.36 -3.23 8.28
CA ILE A 527 -6.10 -3.60 8.91
C ILE A 527 -5.43 -4.72 8.11
N LYS A 528 -4.19 -4.48 7.69
CA LYS A 528 -3.38 -5.48 7.01
C LYS A 528 -2.74 -6.39 8.06
N VAL A 529 -3.28 -7.60 8.16
CA VAL A 529 -2.78 -8.67 9.03
C VAL A 529 -1.34 -9.06 8.64
N PRO A 530 -0.38 -9.14 9.58
CA PRO A 530 0.99 -9.51 9.28
C PRO A 530 1.13 -10.98 8.90
N THR A 531 2.26 -11.34 8.30
CA THR A 531 2.75 -12.73 8.19
C THR A 531 3.63 -13.07 9.39
N VAL A 532 3.93 -14.36 9.61
CA VAL A 532 4.83 -14.78 10.70
C VAL A 532 6.23 -14.13 10.62
N GLU A 533 6.71 -13.81 9.42
CA GLU A 533 8.00 -13.13 9.21
C GLU A 533 7.96 -11.63 9.54
N THR A 534 6.79 -10.99 9.38
CA THR A 534 6.61 -9.55 9.55
C THR A 534 5.91 -9.20 10.86
N VAL A 535 5.61 -10.18 11.72
CA VAL A 535 4.83 -9.97 12.95
C VAL A 535 5.53 -9.05 13.95
N THR A 536 6.87 -9.12 14.02
CA THR A 536 7.69 -8.23 14.86
C THR A 536 7.62 -6.76 14.43
N GLN A 537 7.23 -6.51 13.17
CA GLN A 537 7.04 -5.17 12.62
C GLN A 537 5.60 -4.68 12.74
N PHE A 538 4.69 -5.46 13.31
CA PHE A 538 3.30 -5.06 13.45
C PHE A 538 3.16 -3.90 14.45
N PRO A 539 2.45 -2.79 14.12
CA PRO A 539 2.44 -1.58 14.96
C PRO A 539 2.05 -1.79 16.43
N PHE A 540 1.21 -2.78 16.72
CA PHE A 540 0.80 -3.12 18.08
C PHE A 540 1.92 -3.80 18.89
N LEU A 541 2.84 -4.49 18.21
CA LEU A 541 3.89 -5.34 18.80
C LEU A 541 5.27 -4.68 18.79
N GLN A 542 5.47 -3.60 18.03
CA GLN A 542 6.75 -2.89 18.01
C GLN A 542 7.14 -2.42 19.41
N GLY A 543 8.42 -2.63 19.73
CA GLY A 543 9.04 -2.21 20.98
C GLY A 543 9.14 -0.69 21.08
N SER A 544 9.31 -0.21 22.30
CA SER A 544 9.26 1.21 22.62
C SER A 544 10.64 1.88 22.66
N ASP A 545 11.66 1.19 22.15
CA ASP A 545 13.06 1.61 22.10
C ASP A 545 13.28 2.60 20.94
N MET A 546 12.69 3.78 21.10
CA MET A 546 12.66 4.85 20.11
C MET A 546 13.98 5.66 20.14
N SER A 547 15.11 4.98 19.91
CA SER A 547 16.41 5.64 19.75
C SER A 547 16.49 6.45 18.44
N ASP A 548 15.67 6.11 17.45
CA ASP A 548 15.55 6.81 16.17
C ASP A 548 14.25 7.62 16.09
N ASP A 549 14.43 8.95 16.01
CA ASP A 549 13.46 10.02 15.72
C ASP A 549 11.97 9.65 15.82
N LEU A 550 11.41 9.91 17.00
CA LEU A 550 10.00 9.71 17.34
C LEU A 550 9.03 10.24 16.29
N LEU A 551 9.35 11.37 15.65
CA LEU A 551 8.51 11.98 14.62
C LEU A 551 8.48 11.16 13.33
N THR A 552 9.59 10.49 13.00
CA THR A 552 9.67 9.58 11.86
C THR A 552 8.81 8.34 12.09
N TYR A 553 8.81 7.79 13.30
CA TYR A 553 7.91 6.68 13.66
C TYR A 553 6.45 7.08 13.58
N LEU A 554 6.07 8.20 14.20
CA LEU A 554 4.69 8.69 14.15
C LEU A 554 4.27 9.01 12.70
N GLY A 555 5.19 9.53 11.87
CA GLY A 555 4.95 9.74 10.44
C GLY A 555 4.61 8.46 9.67
N LYS A 556 5.27 7.32 9.97
CA LYS A 556 4.98 6.01 9.34
C LYS A 556 3.62 5.43 9.74
N LEU A 557 3.16 5.72 10.96
CA LEU A 557 1.85 5.26 11.45
C LEU A 557 0.67 6.03 10.85
N VAL A 558 0.96 7.23 10.36
CA VAL A 558 -0.01 8.28 9.99
C VAL A 558 -0.09 8.44 8.45
N SER A 559 0.77 7.74 7.70
CA SER A 559 0.80 7.76 6.23
C SER A 559 -0.19 6.77 5.58
N ILE A 560 -1.00 7.25 4.64
CA ILE A 560 -1.93 6.45 3.81
C ILE A 560 -1.37 6.27 2.39
N ASP A 561 -0.11 5.87 2.26
CA ASP A 561 0.51 5.59 0.95
C ASP A 561 0.30 4.15 0.48
N GLY A 562 -0.50 3.36 1.21
CA GLY A 562 -0.75 1.94 0.94
C GLY A 562 0.38 1.01 1.36
N THR A 563 1.48 1.53 1.93
CA THR A 563 2.59 0.73 2.43
C THR A 563 2.47 0.41 3.94
N GLY A 564 1.65 1.18 4.66
CA GLY A 564 1.38 0.99 6.08
C GLY A 564 0.43 -0.19 6.40
N SER A 565 0.27 -0.48 7.69
CA SER A 565 -0.62 -1.54 8.20
C SER A 565 -2.10 -1.18 8.17
N PHE A 566 -2.45 0.07 7.91
CA PHE A 566 -3.83 0.56 7.87
C PHE A 566 -4.11 1.20 6.51
N THR A 567 -5.19 0.79 5.86
CA THR A 567 -5.58 1.29 4.54
C THR A 567 -7.06 1.67 4.51
N VAL A 568 -7.40 2.68 3.73
CA VAL A 568 -8.80 3.15 3.64
C VAL A 568 -9.60 2.18 2.78
N ARG A 569 -10.75 1.70 3.31
CA ARG A 569 -11.65 0.81 2.58
C ARG A 569 -13.08 0.90 3.10
N GLN A 570 -13.99 1.33 2.23
CA GLN A 570 -15.41 1.43 2.57
C GLN A 570 -15.96 0.08 3.06
N GLY A 571 -16.72 0.12 4.16
CA GLY A 571 -17.30 -1.05 4.82
C GLY A 571 -16.34 -1.87 5.67
N ALA A 572 -15.02 -1.59 5.64
CA ALA A 572 -14.06 -2.29 6.49
C ALA A 572 -14.10 -1.78 7.93
N MET A 573 -14.13 -2.70 8.88
CA MET A 573 -13.98 -2.38 10.30
C MET A 573 -12.99 -3.35 10.95
N TRP A 574 -12.37 -2.92 12.04
CA TRP A 574 -11.57 -3.79 12.89
C TRP A 574 -11.49 -3.30 14.34
N LEU A 575 -11.27 -4.22 15.26
CA LEU A 575 -11.02 -3.99 16.68
C LEU A 575 -9.77 -4.78 17.08
N ALA A 576 -8.88 -4.17 17.85
CA ALA A 576 -7.68 -4.81 18.37
C ALA A 576 -7.56 -4.58 19.87
N ALA A 577 -7.13 -5.61 20.61
CA ALA A 577 -6.83 -5.56 22.03
C ALA A 577 -5.66 -6.50 22.34
N GLY A 578 -4.66 -6.03 23.07
CA GLY A 578 -3.46 -6.80 23.35
C GLY A 578 -2.85 -6.51 24.72
N LEU A 579 -2.02 -7.44 25.16
CA LEU A 579 -1.35 -7.43 26.45
C LEU A 579 0.14 -7.73 26.25
N ARG A 580 0.96 -7.10 27.08
CA ARG A 580 2.36 -7.45 27.26
C ARG A 580 2.55 -8.04 28.65
N VAL A 581 3.12 -9.24 28.73
CA VAL A 581 3.30 -10.01 29.95
C VAL A 581 4.76 -10.46 30.07
N SER A 582 5.39 -10.19 31.21
CA SER A 582 6.73 -10.63 31.55
C SER A 582 6.64 -11.74 32.61
N ALA A 583 6.92 -12.99 32.28
CA ALA A 583 6.80 -14.14 33.17
C ALA A 583 8.16 -14.71 33.61
N VAL A 584 8.20 -15.28 34.82
CA VAL A 584 9.32 -16.06 35.40
C VAL A 584 10.70 -15.40 35.29
N GLN A 585 10.73 -14.06 35.21
CA GLN A 585 11.93 -13.24 35.00
C GLN A 585 12.80 -13.63 33.80
N MET A 586 12.27 -14.39 32.84
CA MET A 586 13.03 -14.82 31.65
C MET A 586 12.25 -14.68 30.34
N LEU A 587 10.91 -14.63 30.38
CA LEU A 587 10.05 -14.68 29.20
C LEU A 587 9.20 -13.42 29.10
N ASP A 588 9.33 -12.66 28.01
CA ASP A 588 8.48 -11.51 27.69
C ASP A 588 7.58 -11.87 26.51
N ILE A 589 6.27 -11.72 26.63
CA ILE A 589 5.28 -11.98 25.57
C ILE A 589 4.52 -10.68 25.30
N ASP A 590 4.53 -10.20 24.06
CA ASP A 590 3.68 -9.10 23.57
C ASP A 590 2.71 -9.69 22.55
N ALA A 591 1.40 -9.64 22.81
CA ALA A 591 0.40 -10.27 21.94
C ALA A 591 -0.87 -9.42 21.80
N VAL A 592 -1.45 -9.41 20.60
CA VAL A 592 -2.66 -8.67 20.23
C VAL A 592 -3.66 -9.58 19.54
N PHE A 593 -4.91 -9.53 20.00
CA PHE A 593 -6.07 -10.11 19.34
C PHE A 593 -6.72 -9.06 18.44
N VAL A 594 -7.04 -9.45 17.21
CA VAL A 594 -7.66 -8.60 16.19
C VAL A 594 -8.91 -9.29 15.67
N VAL A 595 -9.99 -8.53 15.58
CA VAL A 595 -11.21 -8.90 14.86
C VAL A 595 -11.36 -7.92 13.72
N ALA A 596 -11.49 -8.42 12.48
CA ALA A 596 -11.68 -7.60 11.29
C ALA A 596 -12.88 -8.11 10.48
N TRP A 597 -13.60 -7.22 9.81
CA TRP A 597 -14.80 -7.56 9.04
C TRP A 597 -14.81 -6.78 7.71
N ASN A 598 -14.62 -7.48 6.57
CA ASN A 598 -14.91 -7.00 5.20
C ASN A 598 -14.70 -8.08 4.11
N PRO A 599 -15.73 -8.59 3.42
CA PRO A 599 -17.13 -8.70 3.83
C PRO A 599 -17.36 -9.83 4.86
N SER A 600 -16.35 -10.67 5.11
CA SER A 600 -16.40 -11.77 6.09
C SER A 600 -15.58 -11.46 7.33
N ILE A 601 -15.86 -12.16 8.43
CA ILE A 601 -15.15 -12.02 9.70
C ILE A 601 -13.79 -12.70 9.60
N THR A 602 -12.75 -12.05 10.11
CA THR A 602 -11.43 -12.65 10.36
C THR A 602 -11.05 -12.41 11.82
N LEU A 603 -10.66 -13.49 12.51
CA LEU A 603 -10.15 -13.46 13.89
C LEU A 603 -8.66 -13.78 13.87
N GLY A 604 -7.84 -13.01 14.57
CA GLY A 604 -6.40 -13.22 14.59
C GLY A 604 -5.76 -12.95 15.95
N ILE A 605 -4.81 -13.77 16.37
CA ILE A 605 -3.88 -13.51 17.47
C ILE A 605 -2.49 -13.37 16.85
N PHE A 606 -1.79 -12.29 17.19
CA PHE A 606 -0.44 -11.99 16.73
C PHE A 606 0.44 -11.67 17.93
N GLY A 607 1.63 -12.21 18.01
CA GLY A 607 2.50 -11.93 19.14
C GLY A 607 3.97 -12.20 18.87
N VAL A 608 4.79 -11.72 19.81
CA VAL A 608 6.23 -11.96 19.88
C VAL A 608 6.55 -12.41 21.29
N GLY A 609 7.22 -13.56 21.41
CA GLY A 609 7.77 -14.06 22.66
C GLY A 609 9.29 -13.96 22.66
N VAL A 610 9.88 -13.38 23.68
CA VAL A 610 11.34 -13.24 23.86
C VAL A 610 11.74 -13.90 25.17
N ALA A 611 12.56 -14.94 25.08
CA ALA A 611 13.16 -15.60 26.24
C ALA A 611 14.66 -15.27 26.33
N ASN A 612 15.09 -14.70 27.46
CA ASN A 612 16.49 -14.42 27.77
C ASN A 612 16.92 -15.25 29.00
N ILE A 613 17.90 -16.14 28.82
CA ILE A 613 18.32 -17.08 29.87
C ILE A 613 19.82 -16.94 30.13
N PRO A 614 20.25 -16.52 31.34
CA PRO A 614 19.49 -15.72 32.30
C PRO A 614 19.24 -14.28 31.80
N LYS A 615 18.21 -13.60 32.30
CA LYS A 615 17.85 -12.20 31.98
C LYS A 615 18.68 -11.15 32.76
N ASN A 616 19.75 -11.54 33.45
CA ASN A 616 20.54 -10.63 34.29
C ASN A 616 21.60 -9.89 33.45
N LYS A 617 21.58 -8.55 33.50
CA LYS A 617 22.53 -7.64 32.83
C LYS A 617 24.00 -7.85 33.24
N GLU A 618 24.26 -8.40 34.42
CA GLU A 618 25.62 -8.65 34.93
C GLU A 618 26.19 -10.00 34.47
N SER A 619 25.35 -10.87 33.92
CA SER A 619 25.75 -12.21 33.47
C SER A 619 25.64 -12.34 31.95
N ARG A 620 26.50 -13.16 31.35
CA ARG A 620 26.40 -13.49 29.93
C ARG A 620 25.10 -14.25 29.65
N THR A 621 24.23 -13.71 28.80
CA THR A 621 23.05 -14.42 28.28
C THR A 621 23.50 -15.66 27.51
N MET A 622 23.06 -16.83 27.97
CA MET A 622 23.39 -18.12 27.36
C MET A 622 22.42 -18.46 26.23
N ALA A 623 21.15 -18.08 26.33
CA ALA A 623 20.19 -18.27 25.26
C ALA A 623 19.32 -17.04 25.09
N HIS A 624 19.15 -16.63 23.84
CA HIS A 624 18.18 -15.62 23.42
C HIS A 624 17.28 -16.29 22.40
N VAL A 625 15.99 -16.42 22.71
CA VAL A 625 15.01 -17.04 21.82
C VAL A 625 13.90 -16.04 21.58
N GLU A 626 13.81 -15.54 20.35
CA GLU A 626 12.75 -14.64 19.91
C GLU A 626 11.87 -15.38 18.90
N LEU A 627 10.56 -15.44 19.19
CA LEU A 627 9.58 -16.23 18.46
C LEU A 627 8.41 -15.35 18.04
N GLY A 628 8.18 -15.23 16.73
CA GLY A 628 6.95 -14.67 16.17
C GLY A 628 5.82 -15.71 16.21
N ILE A 629 4.62 -15.30 16.62
CA ILE A 629 3.44 -16.15 16.81
C ILE A 629 2.26 -15.56 16.05
N LEU A 630 1.53 -16.40 15.31
CA LEU A 630 0.33 -16.02 14.55
C LEU A 630 -0.71 -17.14 14.64
N ALA A 631 -1.97 -16.80 14.89
CA ALA A 631 -3.09 -17.73 14.75
C ALA A 631 -4.30 -16.99 14.17
N VAL A 632 -4.79 -17.40 13.00
CA VAL A 632 -5.85 -16.72 12.24
C VAL A 632 -6.94 -17.69 11.82
N VAL A 633 -8.20 -17.31 12.04
CA VAL A 633 -9.39 -17.93 11.45
C VAL A 633 -9.99 -16.92 10.47
N ASP A 634 -9.97 -17.23 9.18
CA ASP A 634 -10.64 -16.46 8.13
C ASP A 634 -11.87 -17.26 7.67
N PHE A 635 -13.06 -16.78 8.02
CA PHE A 635 -14.32 -17.44 7.68
C PHE A 635 -14.70 -17.28 6.20
N GLY A 636 -14.22 -16.24 5.53
CA GLY A 636 -14.48 -16.00 4.11
C GLY A 636 -13.65 -16.93 3.22
N ALA A 637 -12.37 -17.06 3.53
CA ALA A 637 -11.49 -18.05 2.89
C ALA A 637 -11.78 -19.49 3.37
N GLY A 638 -12.34 -19.63 4.58
CA GLY A 638 -12.60 -20.88 5.29
C GLY A 638 -11.31 -21.64 5.62
N VAL A 639 -10.37 -20.93 6.27
CA VAL A 639 -9.08 -21.46 6.70
C VAL A 639 -8.80 -21.07 8.14
N PHE A 640 -8.30 -22.03 8.90
CA PHE A 640 -7.60 -21.81 10.16
C PHE A 640 -6.11 -22.03 9.92
N LYS A 641 -5.28 -21.11 10.40
CA LYS A 641 -3.82 -21.24 10.35
C LYS A 641 -3.20 -20.79 11.67
N ALA A 642 -2.24 -21.55 12.18
CA ALA A 642 -1.39 -21.17 13.29
C ALA A 642 0.07 -21.35 12.87
N GLU A 643 0.87 -20.31 12.98
CA GLU A 643 2.26 -20.25 12.54
C GLU A 643 3.14 -19.70 13.65
N MET A 644 4.34 -20.25 13.79
CA MET A 644 5.37 -19.69 14.66
C MET A 644 6.72 -19.76 13.96
N GLN A 645 7.59 -18.77 14.18
CA GLN A 645 8.91 -18.74 13.55
C GLN A 645 9.94 -18.07 14.45
N LEU A 646 11.12 -18.68 14.55
CA LEU A 646 12.25 -18.10 15.27
C LEU A 646 12.82 -16.91 14.49
N ALA A 647 13.05 -15.80 15.19
CA ALA A 647 13.70 -14.63 14.62
C ALA A 647 15.21 -14.89 14.42
N PRO A 648 15.86 -14.27 13.41
CA PRO A 648 17.29 -14.43 13.14
C PRO A 648 18.22 -14.00 14.30
N SER A 649 17.72 -13.21 15.25
CA SER A 649 18.37 -12.82 16.49
C SER A 649 18.55 -13.99 17.47
N SER A 650 17.82 -15.09 17.30
CA SER A 650 17.80 -16.21 18.24
C SER A 650 19.10 -17.03 18.22
N TYR A 651 19.67 -17.33 19.39
CA TYR A 651 20.87 -18.13 19.54
C TYR A 651 20.89 -18.92 20.85
N ILE A 652 21.74 -19.96 20.89
CA ILE A 652 22.01 -20.74 22.11
C ILE A 652 23.51 -20.90 22.33
N PHE A 653 23.96 -20.81 23.58
CA PHE A 653 25.35 -20.76 24.07
C PHE A 653 26.18 -19.55 23.62
N ASP A 654 26.15 -19.20 22.35
CA ASP A 654 26.92 -18.10 21.75
C ASP A 654 26.17 -17.48 20.56
N PRO A 655 26.23 -16.16 20.32
CA PRO A 655 25.61 -15.53 19.15
C PRO A 655 26.05 -16.11 17.79
N SER A 656 27.22 -16.77 17.73
CA SER A 656 27.68 -17.51 16.55
C SER A 656 26.95 -18.84 16.30
N CYS A 657 26.12 -19.28 17.25
CA CYS A 657 25.26 -20.47 17.19
C CYS A 657 23.79 -20.04 17.04
N SER A 658 23.45 -19.56 15.85
CA SER A 658 22.10 -19.06 15.55
C SER A 658 21.10 -20.21 15.42
N LEU A 659 19.89 -19.98 15.95
CA LEU A 659 18.77 -20.90 15.84
C LEU A 659 17.91 -20.56 14.63
N THR A 660 17.32 -21.58 14.02
CA THR A 660 16.29 -21.45 12.97
C THR A 660 15.19 -22.46 13.20
N GLY A 661 13.99 -22.18 12.71
CA GLY A 661 12.85 -23.08 12.86
C GLY A 661 11.53 -22.38 12.69
N GLY A 662 10.61 -23.08 12.04
CA GLY A 662 9.22 -22.67 11.94
C GLY A 662 8.26 -23.81 12.25
N PHE A 663 7.07 -23.42 12.65
CA PHE A 663 5.91 -24.26 12.96
C PHE A 663 4.74 -23.78 12.12
N ALA A 664 3.94 -24.71 11.59
CA ALA A 664 2.67 -24.37 10.96
C ALA A 664 1.62 -25.48 11.18
N LEU A 665 0.41 -25.07 11.54
CA LEU A 665 -0.80 -25.89 11.57
C LEU A 665 -1.87 -25.19 10.74
N TYR A 666 -2.32 -25.84 9.66
CA TYR A 666 -3.35 -25.32 8.78
C TYR A 666 -4.51 -26.31 8.69
N TYR A 667 -5.73 -25.79 8.62
CA TYR A 667 -6.96 -26.54 8.38
C TYR A 667 -7.87 -25.76 7.44
N TRP A 668 -8.29 -26.39 6.35
CA TRP A 668 -9.19 -25.81 5.35
C TRP A 668 -10.58 -26.44 5.48
N PHE A 669 -11.57 -25.60 5.79
CA PHE A 669 -12.96 -26.01 6.02
C PHE A 669 -13.93 -25.40 5.00
N ASN A 670 -13.41 -24.77 3.94
CA ASN A 670 -14.21 -24.26 2.84
C ASN A 670 -14.48 -25.32 1.78
N ASP A 671 -15.69 -25.85 1.76
CA ASP A 671 -16.08 -26.90 0.80
C ASP A 671 -16.26 -26.38 -0.64
N LYS A 672 -16.24 -25.05 -0.86
CA LYS A 672 -16.32 -24.45 -2.21
C LYS A 672 -15.02 -24.56 -3.01
N VAL A 673 -13.91 -24.94 -2.39
CA VAL A 673 -12.62 -25.14 -3.05
C VAL A 673 -12.26 -26.63 -2.95
N PRO A 674 -12.65 -27.45 -3.95
CA PRO A 674 -12.56 -28.91 -3.85
C PRO A 674 -11.14 -29.43 -3.57
N GLU A 675 -10.11 -28.74 -4.06
CA GLU A 675 -8.70 -29.14 -3.85
C GLU A 675 -8.21 -28.96 -2.39
N ARG A 676 -8.94 -28.20 -1.57
CA ARG A 676 -8.56 -27.88 -0.18
C ARG A 676 -9.56 -28.38 0.86
N SER A 677 -10.76 -28.81 0.47
CA SER A 677 -11.81 -29.16 1.43
C SER A 677 -11.36 -30.31 2.35
N GLY A 678 -11.45 -30.08 3.67
CA GLY A 678 -11.04 -31.00 4.72
C GLY A 678 -9.53 -31.25 4.84
N GLU A 679 -8.71 -30.65 3.97
CA GLU A 679 -7.26 -30.76 4.07
C GLU A 679 -6.77 -30.13 5.38
N TRP A 680 -5.70 -30.69 5.93
CA TRP A 680 -5.00 -30.13 7.08
C TRP A 680 -3.55 -30.53 7.03
N VAL A 681 -2.69 -29.74 7.66
CA VAL A 681 -1.27 -30.05 7.76
C VAL A 681 -0.72 -29.51 9.06
N PHE A 682 0.08 -30.35 9.72
CA PHE A 682 0.88 -29.96 10.86
C PHE A 682 2.35 -30.15 10.49
N THR A 683 3.18 -29.13 10.64
CA THR A 683 4.61 -29.23 10.33
C THR A 683 5.47 -28.41 11.27
N ILE A 684 6.60 -28.98 11.66
CA ILE A 684 7.71 -28.33 12.37
C ILE A 684 8.93 -28.52 11.49
N GLY A 685 9.60 -27.44 11.10
CA GLY A 685 10.79 -27.56 10.26
C GLY A 685 10.52 -28.00 8.82
N GLY A 686 9.28 -27.98 8.33
CA GLY A 686 8.93 -28.32 6.95
C GLY A 686 8.73 -29.83 6.71
N TYR A 687 8.97 -30.28 5.48
CA TYR A 687 8.57 -31.61 4.99
C TYR A 687 9.77 -32.48 4.60
N HIS A 688 9.50 -33.75 4.24
CA HIS A 688 10.50 -34.59 3.59
C HIS A 688 11.06 -33.91 2.32
N ARG A 689 12.36 -34.03 2.06
CA ARG A 689 13.05 -33.31 0.97
C ARG A 689 12.48 -33.60 -0.42
N SER A 690 12.06 -34.85 -0.63
CA SER A 690 11.42 -35.31 -1.87
C SER A 690 9.90 -35.12 -1.89
N PHE A 691 9.30 -34.50 -0.86
CA PHE A 691 7.86 -34.27 -0.80
C PHE A 691 7.44 -33.16 -1.77
N LYS A 692 6.52 -33.48 -2.68
CA LYS A 692 5.87 -32.52 -3.57
C LYS A 692 4.75 -31.82 -2.80
N ARG A 693 5.15 -30.76 -2.09
CA ARG A 693 4.25 -29.90 -1.31
C ARG A 693 3.23 -29.22 -2.24
N PRO A 694 1.91 -29.28 -1.95
CA PRO A 694 0.90 -28.46 -2.62
C PRO A 694 1.15 -26.96 -2.40
N ASP A 695 0.83 -26.11 -3.37
CA ASP A 695 1.14 -24.66 -3.30
C ASP A 695 0.49 -23.95 -2.09
N TYR A 696 -0.65 -24.47 -1.62
CA TYR A 696 -1.38 -23.91 -0.48
C TYR A 696 -0.89 -24.39 0.89
N TYR A 697 -0.05 -25.43 0.96
CA TYR A 697 0.56 -25.84 2.23
C TYR A 697 1.62 -24.81 2.68
N PRO A 698 1.84 -24.57 3.98
CA PRO A 698 2.87 -23.65 4.47
C PRO A 698 4.28 -24.17 4.18
N ASN A 699 5.30 -23.31 4.20
CA ASN A 699 6.71 -23.69 4.02
C ASN A 699 7.60 -23.11 5.15
N PRO A 700 7.44 -23.59 6.39
CA PRO A 700 8.26 -23.10 7.49
C PRO A 700 9.74 -23.48 7.33
N PRO A 701 10.67 -22.63 7.79
CA PRO A 701 12.11 -22.94 7.77
C PRO A 701 12.44 -24.17 8.63
N ARG A 702 13.50 -24.89 8.27
CA ARG A 702 13.99 -26.08 9.01
C ARG A 702 14.21 -25.74 10.47
N LEU A 703 13.83 -26.64 11.38
CA LEU A 703 14.23 -26.52 12.78
C LEU A 703 15.71 -26.87 12.86
N GLY A 704 16.56 -25.98 13.36
CA GLY A 704 17.98 -26.19 13.24
C GLY A 704 18.88 -25.23 14.00
N ILE A 705 20.16 -25.57 13.98
CA ILE A 705 21.25 -24.76 14.52
C ILE A 705 22.27 -24.51 13.42
N HIS A 706 22.81 -23.30 13.37
CA HIS A 706 23.96 -22.95 12.55
C HIS A 706 25.02 -22.37 13.46
N TRP A 707 26.11 -23.12 13.67
CA TRP A 707 27.17 -22.73 14.57
C TRP A 707 28.50 -22.58 13.84
N LYS A 708 29.10 -21.40 13.92
CA LYS A 708 30.48 -21.15 13.48
C LYS A 708 31.40 -21.11 14.69
N VAL A 709 32.19 -22.17 14.87
CA VAL A 709 33.16 -22.28 15.96
C VAL A 709 34.51 -21.76 15.44
N GLY A 710 34.83 -20.50 15.78
CA GLY A 710 36.00 -19.81 15.23
C GLY A 710 35.90 -19.57 13.72
N SER A 711 37.04 -19.45 13.03
CA SER A 711 37.09 -19.23 11.57
C SER A 711 37.04 -20.50 10.72
N ASN A 712 37.23 -21.67 11.35
CA ASN A 712 37.59 -22.90 10.63
C ASN A 712 36.51 -23.98 10.70
N ILE A 713 35.61 -23.96 11.69
CA ILE A 713 34.61 -25.03 11.90
C ILE A 713 33.20 -24.46 11.71
N SER A 714 32.38 -25.15 10.91
CA SER A 714 30.96 -24.86 10.74
C SER A 714 30.13 -26.12 11.00
N ILE A 715 29.17 -26.01 11.91
CA ILE A 715 28.22 -27.07 12.27
C ILE A 715 26.82 -26.61 11.87
N VAL A 716 26.09 -27.44 11.14
CA VAL A 716 24.70 -27.20 10.72
C VAL A 716 23.89 -28.43 11.08
N GLY A 717 22.91 -28.25 11.96
CA GLY A 717 21.91 -29.26 12.30
C GLY A 717 20.54 -28.83 11.82
N GLU A 718 19.81 -29.72 11.17
CA GLU A 718 18.44 -29.49 10.67
C GLU A 718 17.56 -30.68 11.05
N ALA A 719 16.30 -30.43 11.32
CA ALA A 719 15.27 -31.42 11.61
C ALA A 719 13.92 -30.96 11.05
N TYR A 720 13.04 -31.93 10.80
CA TYR A 720 11.66 -31.68 10.39
C TYR A 720 10.72 -32.80 10.81
N LEU A 721 9.45 -32.43 10.94
CA LEU A 721 8.31 -33.31 11.18
C LEU A 721 7.12 -32.73 10.39
N ALA A 722 6.43 -33.55 9.61
CA ALA A 722 5.22 -33.16 8.90
C ALA A 722 4.18 -34.26 8.97
N ILE A 723 2.93 -33.86 9.18
CA ILE A 723 1.77 -34.74 9.29
C ILE A 723 0.71 -34.20 8.34
N THR A 724 0.28 -35.06 7.42
CA THR A 724 -0.70 -34.75 6.38
C THR A 724 -1.82 -35.79 6.44
N PRO A 725 -2.94 -35.60 5.72
CA PRO A 725 -4.02 -36.57 5.70
C PRO A 725 -3.64 -37.90 5.01
N LYS A 726 -2.46 -37.97 4.37
CA LYS A 726 -1.91 -39.18 3.71
C LYS A 726 -0.88 -39.94 4.53
N CYS A 727 0.06 -39.23 5.13
CA CYS A 727 1.21 -39.84 5.79
C CYS A 727 1.85 -38.87 6.80
N CYS A 728 2.69 -39.45 7.65
CA CYS A 728 3.59 -38.74 8.55
C CYS A 728 5.03 -38.87 8.01
N MET A 729 5.81 -37.81 8.16
CA MET A 729 7.19 -37.70 7.70
C MET A 729 8.04 -37.08 8.80
N ALA A 730 9.23 -37.61 9.02
CA ALA A 730 10.19 -37.01 9.95
C ALA A 730 11.60 -37.17 9.41
N GLY A 731 12.52 -36.32 9.83
CA GLY A 731 13.91 -36.48 9.44
C GLY A 731 14.81 -35.36 9.93
N GLY A 732 16.09 -35.47 9.63
CA GLY A 732 17.09 -34.49 10.00
C GLY A 732 18.43 -34.72 9.32
N ARG A 733 19.30 -33.72 9.44
CA ARG A 733 20.66 -33.71 8.92
C ARG A 733 21.58 -33.01 9.91
N LEU A 734 22.75 -33.56 10.13
CA LEU A 734 23.84 -32.93 10.85
C LEU A 734 25.07 -32.89 9.95
N GLN A 735 25.62 -31.70 9.72
CA GLN A 735 26.82 -31.49 8.94
C GLN A 735 27.83 -30.70 9.75
N ALA A 736 29.06 -31.18 9.84
CA ALA A 736 30.19 -30.45 10.38
C ALA A 736 31.29 -30.36 9.32
N THR A 737 31.82 -29.16 9.07
CA THR A 737 32.89 -28.91 8.10
C THR A 737 34.05 -28.18 8.77
N LEU A 738 35.26 -28.70 8.61
CA LEU A 738 36.51 -28.06 9.02
C LEU A 738 37.24 -27.57 7.76
N THR A 739 37.66 -26.30 7.75
CA THR A 739 38.53 -25.71 6.72
C THR A 739 39.72 -25.04 7.41
N ALA A 740 40.92 -25.55 7.14
CA ALA A 740 42.17 -25.06 7.71
C ALA A 740 43.25 -24.98 6.63
N GLY A 741 43.35 -23.83 5.94
CA GLY A 741 44.27 -23.64 4.82
C GLY A 741 43.97 -24.60 3.66
N PRO A 742 44.92 -25.44 3.21
CA PRO A 742 44.70 -26.42 2.14
C PRO A 742 43.84 -27.62 2.57
N LEU A 743 43.62 -27.80 3.88
CA LEU A 743 42.90 -28.93 4.44
C LEU A 743 41.41 -28.63 4.57
N ARG A 744 40.56 -29.54 4.07
CA ARG A 744 39.12 -29.52 4.27
C ARG A 744 38.63 -30.90 4.67
N ALA A 745 37.98 -31.01 5.82
CA ALA A 745 37.33 -32.24 6.31
C ALA A 745 35.84 -32.01 6.52
N TRP A 746 35.03 -33.05 6.34
CA TRP A 746 33.60 -32.99 6.56
C TRP A 746 33.07 -34.25 7.22
N PHE A 747 32.00 -34.06 7.99
CA PHE A 747 31.12 -35.08 8.53
C PHE A 747 29.70 -34.69 8.12
N ALA A 748 28.95 -35.62 7.55
CA ALA A 748 27.55 -35.45 7.22
C ALA A 748 26.79 -36.69 7.67
N ALA A 749 25.81 -36.52 8.54
CA ALA A 749 24.82 -37.52 8.90
C ALA A 749 23.43 -37.04 8.50
N TRP A 750 22.57 -37.93 8.03
CA TRP A 750 21.18 -37.62 7.71
C TRP A 750 20.29 -38.81 8.00
N ALA A 751 19.02 -38.54 8.26
CA ALA A 751 18.00 -39.54 8.49
C ALA A 751 16.68 -39.01 7.94
N ASP A 752 16.05 -39.73 7.02
CA ASP A 752 14.73 -39.38 6.49
C ASP A 752 13.79 -40.56 6.69
N PHE A 753 12.59 -40.32 7.23
CA PHE A 753 11.59 -41.33 7.57
C PHE A 753 10.24 -41.04 6.89
N LEU A 754 9.62 -42.10 6.38
CA LEU A 754 8.24 -42.11 5.92
C LEU A 754 7.43 -43.08 6.79
N ILE A 755 6.40 -42.55 7.43
CA ILE A 755 5.64 -43.23 8.49
C ILE A 755 4.17 -43.33 8.05
N ASN A 756 3.64 -44.55 8.07
CA ASN A 756 2.20 -44.78 7.95
C ASN A 756 1.56 -44.74 9.34
N PHE A 757 0.37 -44.14 9.43
CA PHE A 757 -0.30 -43.93 10.73
C PHE A 757 -0.61 -45.24 11.43
N LEU A 758 -1.17 -46.24 10.73
CA LEU A 758 -1.60 -47.51 11.30
C LEU A 758 -1.52 -48.67 10.28
N PRO A 759 -0.98 -49.85 10.67
CA PRO A 759 -0.16 -50.05 11.88
C PRO A 759 1.03 -49.08 11.85
N PHE A 760 1.47 -48.61 13.02
CA PHE A 760 2.60 -47.67 13.12
C PHE A 760 3.86 -48.43 12.72
N ASP A 761 4.23 -48.34 11.45
CA ASP A 761 5.40 -48.96 10.83
C ASP A 761 6.12 -47.86 10.07
N PHE A 762 7.43 -47.74 10.27
CA PHE A 762 8.25 -46.73 9.61
C PHE A 762 9.34 -47.38 8.79
N TRP A 763 9.63 -46.76 7.65
CA TRP A 763 10.86 -47.03 6.89
C TRP A 763 11.71 -45.76 6.91
N GLY A 764 12.93 -45.86 7.41
CA GLY A 764 13.89 -44.78 7.50
C GLY A 764 15.16 -45.10 6.74
N GLN A 765 15.71 -44.12 6.04
CA GLN A 765 17.05 -44.20 5.49
C GLN A 765 17.95 -43.25 6.26
N VAL A 766 18.99 -43.80 6.87
CA VAL A 766 20.01 -43.08 7.61
C VAL A 766 21.32 -43.20 6.85
N GLY A 767 22.10 -42.13 6.78
CA GLY A 767 23.43 -42.17 6.18
C GLY A 767 24.42 -41.36 6.99
N VAL A 768 25.68 -41.77 6.92
CA VAL A 768 26.82 -41.03 7.43
C VAL A 768 27.92 -41.02 6.37
N SER A 769 28.54 -39.88 6.16
CA SER A 769 29.71 -39.68 5.30
C SER A 769 30.74 -38.89 6.07
N VAL A 770 31.99 -39.38 6.05
CA VAL A 770 33.14 -38.71 6.64
C VAL A 770 34.22 -38.65 5.59
N GLY A 771 34.72 -37.46 5.29
CA GLY A 771 35.74 -37.28 4.27
C GLY A 771 36.76 -36.22 4.62
N ILE A 772 37.93 -36.34 3.99
CA ILE A 772 39.05 -35.42 4.10
C ILE A 772 39.60 -35.14 2.71
N SER A 773 39.92 -33.88 2.45
CA SER A 773 40.54 -33.41 1.21
C SER A 773 41.67 -32.45 1.53
N CYS A 774 42.76 -32.54 0.78
CA CYS A 774 43.91 -31.65 0.89
C CYS A 774 44.31 -31.16 -0.51
N LYS A 775 44.34 -29.84 -0.68
CA LYS A 775 44.85 -29.21 -1.91
C LYS A 775 46.36 -29.02 -1.78
N VAL A 776 47.12 -29.67 -2.65
CA VAL A 776 48.58 -29.54 -2.71
C VAL A 776 48.92 -28.58 -3.85
N ASP A 777 49.36 -27.38 -3.50
CA ASP A 777 49.84 -26.37 -4.45
C ASP A 777 51.34 -26.57 -4.70
N LEU A 778 51.71 -27.04 -5.90
CA LEU A 778 53.07 -26.94 -6.43
C LEU A 778 53.19 -25.59 -7.16
N LEU A 779 54.34 -24.93 -7.13
CA LEU A 779 54.59 -23.57 -7.65
C LEU A 779 54.01 -23.27 -9.07
N ILE A 780 53.75 -24.29 -9.89
CA ILE A 780 53.27 -24.20 -11.28
C ILE A 780 51.98 -25.02 -11.53
N THR A 781 51.52 -25.86 -10.58
CA THR A 781 50.30 -26.70 -10.72
C THR A 781 49.75 -27.15 -9.37
N SER A 782 48.45 -27.39 -9.25
CA SER A 782 47.82 -27.84 -7.99
C SER A 782 47.00 -29.10 -8.20
N PHE A 783 47.05 -30.04 -7.26
CA PHE A 783 46.21 -31.25 -7.27
C PHE A 783 45.56 -31.48 -5.91
N THR A 784 44.36 -32.06 -5.91
CA THR A 784 43.57 -32.32 -4.69
C THR A 784 43.55 -33.82 -4.43
N VAL A 785 43.98 -34.24 -3.24
CA VAL A 785 43.83 -35.62 -2.76
C VAL A 785 42.61 -35.66 -1.84
N SER A 786 41.68 -36.60 -2.08
CA SER A 786 40.48 -36.78 -1.25
C SER A 786 40.25 -38.25 -0.92
N ALA A 787 39.82 -38.51 0.31
CA ALA A 787 39.33 -39.81 0.76
C ALA A 787 38.00 -39.63 1.50
N GLU A 788 37.04 -40.51 1.24
CA GLU A 788 35.71 -40.51 1.85
C GLU A 788 35.34 -41.93 2.31
N VAL A 789 34.75 -42.05 3.49
CA VAL A 789 34.19 -43.27 4.05
C VAL A 789 32.72 -42.99 4.37
N GLY A 790 31.83 -43.86 3.91
CA GLY A 790 30.40 -43.71 4.14
C GLY A 790 29.77 -44.99 4.65
N ALA A 791 28.67 -44.86 5.38
CA ALA A 791 27.78 -45.96 5.69
C ALA A 791 26.33 -45.53 5.51
N GLN A 792 25.52 -46.44 4.99
CA GLN A 792 24.07 -46.27 4.84
C GLN A 792 23.38 -47.32 5.70
N LEU A 793 22.34 -46.92 6.40
CA LEU A 793 21.55 -47.73 7.29
C LEU A 793 20.07 -47.59 6.91
N ASP A 794 19.44 -48.68 6.48
CA ASP A 794 17.98 -48.76 6.37
C ASP A 794 17.42 -49.18 7.74
N LEU A 795 16.55 -48.37 8.34
CA LEU A 795 15.86 -48.63 9.61
C LEU A 795 14.39 -48.95 9.38
N MET A 796 13.88 -49.93 10.11
CA MET A 796 12.50 -50.39 10.05
C MET A 796 12.00 -50.65 11.48
N GLY A 797 10.72 -50.47 11.78
CA GLY A 797 10.18 -50.86 13.08
C GLY A 797 8.75 -50.39 13.33
N PRO A 798 8.15 -50.80 14.48
CA PRO A 798 8.68 -51.66 15.55
C PRO A 798 8.44 -53.18 15.33
N PRO A 799 9.23 -54.08 15.95
CA PRO A 799 10.48 -53.83 16.67
C PRO A 799 11.58 -53.33 15.71
N LEU A 800 12.51 -52.53 16.24
CA LEU A 800 13.59 -51.93 15.46
C LEU A 800 14.46 -53.02 14.80
N ARG A 801 14.61 -52.94 13.48
CA ARG A 801 15.46 -53.80 12.65
C ARG A 801 16.05 -52.97 11.52
N GLY A 802 17.06 -53.49 10.85
CA GLY A 802 17.67 -52.74 9.75
C GLY A 802 18.78 -53.44 9.01
N ARG A 803 19.28 -52.76 7.98
CA ARG A 803 20.40 -53.20 7.15
C ARG A 803 21.43 -52.09 7.08
N VAL A 804 22.64 -52.35 7.55
CA VAL A 804 23.77 -51.43 7.45
C VAL A 804 24.63 -51.86 6.25
N LYS A 805 24.78 -50.99 5.26
CA LYS A 805 25.79 -51.09 4.20
C LYS A 805 26.94 -50.14 4.51
N VAL A 806 28.13 -50.68 4.72
CA VAL A 806 29.35 -49.87 4.95
C VAL A 806 30.15 -49.86 3.65
N ASP A 807 30.45 -48.67 3.14
CA ASP A 807 31.21 -48.45 1.91
C ASP A 807 32.61 -47.85 2.25
N PHE A 808 33.65 -48.68 2.11
CA PHE A 808 35.06 -48.24 2.15
C PHE A 808 35.62 -48.06 0.73
N TRP A 809 36.72 -47.30 0.61
CA TRP A 809 37.40 -46.98 -0.66
C TRP A 809 37.78 -48.22 -1.54
N VAL A 810 37.94 -49.44 -0.98
CA VAL A 810 38.16 -50.70 -1.78
C VAL A 810 37.09 -51.79 -1.53
N VAL A 811 36.29 -51.72 -0.46
CA VAL A 811 35.44 -52.85 -0.03
C VAL A 811 34.12 -52.33 0.55
N SER A 812 33.00 -52.96 0.17
CA SER A 812 31.69 -52.72 0.78
C SER A 812 31.11 -54.02 1.35
N PHE A 813 30.51 -53.99 2.54
CA PHE A 813 29.78 -55.12 3.10
C PHE A 813 28.47 -54.69 3.77
N THR A 814 27.53 -55.64 3.88
CA THR A 814 26.20 -55.40 4.45
C THR A 814 25.97 -56.28 5.68
N VAL A 815 25.48 -55.69 6.78
CA VAL A 815 25.13 -56.37 8.02
C VAL A 815 23.64 -56.12 8.32
N ASN A 816 22.88 -57.19 8.50
CA ASN A 816 21.48 -57.12 8.92
C ASN A 816 21.40 -57.29 10.45
N PHE A 817 20.49 -56.57 11.11
CA PHE A 817 20.24 -56.68 12.56
C PHE A 817 18.76 -56.54 12.90
N GLY A 818 18.40 -57.01 14.09
CA GLY A 818 17.02 -57.02 14.59
C GLY A 818 16.30 -58.34 14.33
N PRO A 819 15.14 -58.55 14.96
CA PRO A 819 14.36 -59.78 14.81
C PRO A 819 13.73 -59.90 13.42
N ASP A 820 13.57 -61.14 12.95
CA ASP A 820 12.83 -61.45 11.71
C ASP A 820 11.39 -60.93 11.77
N VAL A 821 10.82 -60.66 10.59
CA VAL A 821 9.50 -60.05 10.42
C VAL A 821 8.41 -60.90 11.10
N LYS A 822 7.99 -60.55 12.30
CA LYS A 822 6.63 -60.88 12.75
C LYS A 822 5.68 -59.98 11.97
N LYS A 823 4.78 -60.58 11.19
CA LYS A 823 3.60 -59.86 10.70
C LYS A 823 2.74 -59.55 11.91
N ASP A 824 2.82 -58.33 12.42
CA ASP A 824 1.75 -57.83 13.27
C ASP A 824 0.47 -57.90 12.44
N ASN A 825 -0.54 -58.57 12.98
CA ASN A 825 -1.81 -58.67 12.30
C ASN A 825 -2.41 -57.25 12.23
N PRO A 826 -2.89 -56.80 11.06
CA PRO A 826 -3.59 -55.53 10.97
C PRO A 826 -4.78 -55.52 11.94
N PRO A 827 -5.17 -54.35 12.47
CA PRO A 827 -6.31 -54.24 13.37
C PRO A 827 -7.54 -54.89 12.74
N ASN A 828 -8.31 -55.64 13.54
CA ASN A 828 -9.61 -56.13 13.11
C ASN A 828 -10.66 -55.01 13.12
N LEU A 829 -11.85 -55.27 12.57
CA LEU A 829 -12.90 -54.24 12.44
C LEU A 829 -13.28 -53.59 13.77
N LYS A 830 -13.37 -54.37 14.85
CA LYS A 830 -13.71 -53.84 16.18
C LYS A 830 -12.62 -52.90 16.68
N GLN A 831 -11.36 -53.30 16.56
CA GLN A 831 -10.23 -52.46 16.94
C GLN A 831 -10.20 -51.16 16.12
N PHE A 832 -10.38 -51.25 14.81
CA PHE A 832 -10.45 -50.06 13.94
C PHE A 832 -11.65 -49.14 14.29
N TYR A 833 -12.81 -49.73 14.57
CA TYR A 833 -13.99 -48.99 15.01
C TYR A 833 -13.73 -48.23 16.32
N ASP A 834 -13.20 -48.91 17.34
CA ASP A 834 -12.85 -48.30 18.63
C ASP A 834 -11.83 -47.15 18.45
N MET A 835 -10.87 -47.31 17.53
CA MET A 835 -9.89 -46.25 17.19
C MET A 835 -10.52 -45.04 16.50
N ALA A 836 -11.48 -45.27 15.59
CA ALA A 836 -12.21 -44.20 14.91
C ALA A 836 -13.08 -43.40 15.90
N LEU A 837 -13.60 -44.03 16.96
CA LEU A 837 -14.34 -43.37 18.03
C LEU A 837 -13.46 -42.43 18.87
N VAL A 838 -12.26 -42.88 19.23
CA VAL A 838 -11.29 -42.09 20.04
C VAL A 838 -10.74 -40.89 19.25
N SER A 839 -10.50 -41.07 17.94
CA SER A 839 -9.97 -40.03 17.04
C SER A 839 -10.90 -38.82 16.85
N GLY A 840 -12.13 -38.90 17.35
CA GLY A 840 -13.12 -37.84 17.27
C GLY A 840 -12.98 -36.71 18.31
N LYS A 841 -12.17 -36.86 19.36
CA LYS A 841 -12.08 -35.85 20.42
C LYS A 841 -11.08 -34.74 20.07
N PRO A 842 -11.39 -33.45 20.28
CA PRO A 842 -10.42 -32.37 20.11
C PRO A 842 -9.21 -32.51 21.06
N GLU A 843 -9.39 -33.12 22.24
CA GLU A 843 -8.32 -33.48 23.18
C GLU A 843 -7.38 -34.59 22.65
N SER A 844 -7.82 -35.36 21.65
CA SER A 844 -7.09 -36.53 21.16
C SER A 844 -5.89 -36.19 20.28
N LEU A 845 -5.79 -35.01 19.65
CA LEU A 845 -4.58 -34.67 18.90
C LEU A 845 -3.38 -34.56 19.86
N ALA A 846 -3.48 -33.73 20.90
CA ALA A 846 -2.41 -33.56 21.90
C ALA A 846 -2.12 -34.84 22.70
N ALA A 847 -3.15 -35.59 23.10
CA ALA A 847 -2.99 -36.86 23.82
C ALA A 847 -2.41 -37.98 22.94
N SER A 848 -2.74 -38.02 21.64
CA SER A 848 -2.14 -38.96 20.69
C SER A 848 -0.67 -38.62 20.42
N PHE A 849 -0.28 -37.34 20.44
CA PHE A 849 1.13 -36.94 20.32
C PHE A 849 1.97 -37.39 21.52
N MET A 850 1.42 -37.30 22.74
CA MET A 850 2.13 -37.71 23.97
C MET A 850 2.17 -39.24 24.15
N SER A 851 1.19 -39.99 23.63
CA SER A 851 1.16 -41.46 23.75
C SER A 851 2.07 -42.19 22.76
N VAL A 852 2.41 -41.58 21.61
CA VAL A 852 3.32 -42.15 20.60
C VAL A 852 4.77 -42.25 21.11
N ALA A 853 5.14 -41.51 22.17
CA ALA A 853 6.46 -41.62 22.81
C ALA A 853 6.60 -42.81 23.79
N HIS A 854 5.53 -43.54 24.09
CA HIS A 854 5.56 -44.73 24.96
C HIS A 854 4.90 -45.92 24.25
N ALA A 855 5.72 -46.70 23.54
CA ALA A 855 5.33 -48.05 23.12
C ALA A 855 5.11 -48.92 24.37
N GLY A 856 3.89 -48.95 24.90
CA GLY A 856 3.51 -49.83 26.00
C GLY A 856 2.38 -49.38 26.93
N ALA A 857 1.84 -48.15 26.83
CA ALA A 857 0.76 -47.72 27.71
C ALA A 857 -0.62 -48.08 27.14
N ALA A 858 -1.42 -48.79 27.93
CA ALA A 858 -2.81 -49.12 27.62
C ALA A 858 -3.63 -47.87 27.28
N ALA A 859 -4.57 -48.02 26.34
CA ALA A 859 -5.53 -46.99 25.98
C ALA A 859 -6.15 -46.37 27.24
N PRO A 860 -6.23 -45.04 27.38
CA PRO A 860 -6.84 -44.41 28.54
C PRO A 860 -8.31 -44.88 28.66
N ASN A 861 -8.69 -45.24 29.88
CA ASN A 861 -9.99 -45.80 30.21
C ASN A 861 -11.16 -44.92 29.73
N THR A 862 -12.17 -45.63 29.28
CA THR A 862 -13.49 -45.26 28.77
C THR A 862 -14.26 -44.24 29.62
N GLY A 863 -14.34 -43.00 29.15
CA GLY A 863 -15.63 -42.29 29.18
C GLY A 863 -16.53 -42.88 28.09
N LYS A 864 -17.86 -42.89 28.26
CA LYS A 864 -18.81 -43.40 27.24
C LYS A 864 -18.59 -42.69 25.89
N ASP A 865 -17.80 -43.27 25.01
CA ASP A 865 -17.56 -42.75 23.68
C ASP A 865 -18.76 -43.07 22.79
N SER A 866 -19.69 -42.10 22.67
CA SER A 866 -20.86 -42.27 21.82
C SER A 866 -20.47 -42.26 20.34
N PRO A 867 -20.88 -43.26 19.54
CA PRO A 867 -20.62 -43.30 18.10
C PRO A 867 -21.41 -42.25 17.31
N HIS A 868 -22.44 -41.67 17.94
CA HIS A 868 -23.36 -40.72 17.36
C HIS A 868 -23.41 -39.45 18.20
N VAL A 869 -23.38 -38.31 17.53
CA VAL A 869 -23.57 -36.99 18.14
C VAL A 869 -24.87 -36.41 17.57
N PHE A 870 -25.86 -36.26 18.44
CA PHE A 870 -27.14 -35.67 18.09
C PHE A 870 -27.08 -34.16 18.34
N THR A 871 -27.37 -33.36 17.33
CA THR A 871 -27.40 -31.89 17.43
C THR A 871 -28.67 -31.32 16.84
N CYS A 872 -29.25 -30.33 17.52
CA CYS A 872 -30.32 -29.51 16.95
C CYS A 872 -29.66 -28.32 16.22
N ARG A 873 -29.67 -28.33 14.87
CA ARG A 873 -29.05 -27.28 14.03
C ARG A 873 -30.01 -26.15 13.66
N GLY A 874 -31.29 -26.29 13.99
CA GLY A 874 -32.33 -25.29 13.71
C GLY A 874 -33.58 -25.54 14.54
N GLY A 875 -34.31 -24.48 14.87
CA GLY A 875 -35.59 -24.54 15.57
C GLY A 875 -35.52 -24.81 17.07
N LEU A 876 -34.35 -24.78 17.72
CA LEU A 876 -34.27 -24.99 19.18
C LEU A 876 -34.90 -23.80 19.93
N VAL A 877 -35.85 -24.10 20.84
CA VAL A 877 -36.47 -23.10 21.73
C VAL A 877 -35.75 -23.15 23.08
N GLN A 878 -35.28 -22.00 23.56
CA GLN A 878 -34.76 -21.89 24.92
C GLN A 878 -35.93 -21.85 25.91
N ASP A 879 -35.92 -22.74 26.91
CA ASP A 879 -36.81 -22.60 28.06
C ASP A 879 -36.28 -21.47 28.94
N ASP A 880 -37.00 -20.36 29.01
CA ASP A 880 -36.64 -19.19 29.84
C ASP A 880 -36.68 -19.47 31.36
N ASN A 881 -37.03 -20.69 31.78
CA ASN A 881 -37.43 -20.99 33.16
C ASN A 881 -36.63 -22.07 33.90
N LYS A 882 -35.37 -22.36 33.54
CA LYS A 882 -34.48 -23.16 34.41
C LYS A 882 -33.02 -22.69 34.43
N ASP A 883 -32.49 -22.63 35.65
CA ASP A 883 -31.13 -22.26 36.00
C ASP A 883 -30.05 -22.90 35.13
N LYS A 884 -28.99 -22.13 34.93
CA LYS A 884 -27.73 -22.45 34.24
C LYS A 884 -26.97 -23.61 34.93
N ALA A 885 -27.51 -24.82 34.89
CA ALA A 885 -26.76 -26.03 35.13
C ALA A 885 -26.12 -26.48 33.81
N ALA A 886 -24.81 -26.70 33.86
CA ALA A 886 -23.94 -27.02 32.76
C ALA A 886 -24.49 -28.11 31.82
N ALA A 887 -24.29 -27.91 30.51
CA ALA A 887 -24.59 -28.84 29.42
C ALA A 887 -23.70 -30.09 29.49
N THR A 888 -23.84 -30.90 30.54
CA THR A 888 -22.99 -32.07 30.80
C THR A 888 -23.76 -33.37 30.97
N GLU A 889 -25.09 -33.36 30.84
CA GLU A 889 -25.88 -34.58 30.69
C GLU A 889 -26.88 -34.39 29.54
N GLU A 890 -27.04 -35.42 28.70
CA GLU A 890 -27.97 -35.45 27.56
C GLU A 890 -29.36 -34.98 28.02
N LYS A 891 -29.79 -33.76 27.62
CA LYS A 891 -31.21 -33.38 27.74
C LYS A 891 -32.00 -34.42 26.93
N THR A 892 -32.80 -35.23 27.62
CA THR A 892 -33.61 -36.30 27.03
C THR A 892 -34.75 -35.77 26.16
N VAL A 893 -35.05 -34.46 26.21
CA VAL A 893 -36.12 -33.81 25.44
C VAL A 893 -35.64 -32.43 24.96
N TRP A 894 -35.85 -32.14 23.67
CA TRP A 894 -35.67 -30.81 23.09
C TRP A 894 -37.01 -30.17 22.77
N ASN A 895 -37.23 -28.95 23.26
CA ASN A 895 -38.34 -28.12 22.80
C ASN A 895 -37.92 -27.44 21.50
N VAL A 896 -38.65 -27.68 20.42
CA VAL A 896 -38.30 -27.19 19.09
C VAL A 896 -39.51 -26.63 18.37
N LYS A 897 -39.29 -25.61 17.53
CA LYS A 897 -40.26 -25.14 16.55
C LYS A 897 -40.32 -26.12 15.39
N ALA A 898 -41.50 -26.68 15.13
CA ALA A 898 -41.66 -27.77 14.17
C ALA A 898 -41.27 -27.39 12.73
N ASP A 899 -41.49 -26.15 12.31
CA ASP A 899 -41.21 -25.67 10.95
C ASP A 899 -39.71 -25.38 10.69
N GLU A 900 -38.99 -24.92 11.72
CA GLU A 900 -37.56 -24.60 11.67
C GLU A 900 -36.66 -25.76 12.12
N PHE A 901 -37.24 -26.86 12.63
CA PHE A 901 -36.49 -27.95 13.24
C PHE A 901 -35.54 -28.65 12.24
N VAL A 902 -34.27 -28.78 12.65
CA VAL A 902 -33.27 -29.56 11.92
C VAL A 902 -32.50 -30.43 12.91
N LEU A 903 -32.77 -31.73 12.90
CA LEU A 903 -31.96 -32.72 13.60
C LEU A 903 -30.73 -33.06 12.76
N ALA A 904 -29.54 -33.01 13.33
CA ALA A 904 -28.35 -33.57 12.73
C ALA A 904 -27.80 -34.73 13.56
N ILE A 905 -27.58 -35.85 12.90
CA ILE A 905 -26.94 -37.04 13.47
C ILE A 905 -25.54 -37.12 12.84
N ASP A 906 -24.54 -36.61 13.52
CA ASP A 906 -23.14 -36.77 13.12
C ASP A 906 -22.62 -38.13 13.61
N VAL A 907 -21.96 -38.88 12.74
CA VAL A 907 -21.36 -40.17 13.08
C VAL A 907 -19.84 -40.09 13.09
N ARG A 908 -19.19 -40.87 13.96
CA ARG A 908 -17.72 -40.96 14.05
C ARG A 908 -17.14 -41.94 13.03
N PHE A 909 -17.91 -42.94 12.62
CA PHE A 909 -17.53 -43.96 11.64
C PHE A 909 -18.29 -43.71 10.33
N ALA A 910 -17.56 -43.58 9.22
CA ALA A 910 -18.17 -43.26 7.92
C ALA A 910 -19.23 -44.28 7.48
N LEU A 911 -20.25 -43.82 6.76
CA LEU A 911 -21.38 -44.63 6.31
C LEU A 911 -21.27 -44.94 4.81
N THR A 912 -21.71 -46.14 4.42
CA THR A 912 -21.99 -46.48 3.02
C THR A 912 -23.47 -46.32 2.70
N TYR A 913 -24.33 -46.66 3.65
CA TYR A 913 -25.78 -46.64 3.49
C TYR A 913 -26.42 -45.99 4.71
N ALA A 914 -27.47 -45.23 4.48
CA ALA A 914 -28.29 -44.71 5.55
C ALA A 914 -29.76 -44.74 5.15
N LYS A 915 -30.62 -45.09 6.10
CA LYS A 915 -32.07 -45.12 5.93
C LYS A 915 -32.78 -44.45 7.10
N VAL A 916 -33.83 -43.71 6.78
CA VAL A 916 -34.76 -43.13 7.75
C VAL A 916 -36.12 -43.77 7.50
N SER A 917 -36.67 -44.38 8.54
CA SER A 917 -37.92 -45.13 8.48
C SER A 917 -38.90 -44.62 9.53
N ARG A 918 -40.19 -44.78 9.24
CA ARG A 918 -41.28 -44.54 10.18
C ARG A 918 -41.94 -45.88 10.58
N PRO A 919 -42.35 -46.06 11.84
CA PRO A 919 -43.16 -47.19 12.26
C PRO A 919 -44.51 -47.23 11.53
N GLN A 920 -45.07 -48.44 11.41
CA GLN A 920 -46.36 -48.75 10.77
C GLN A 920 -47.54 -47.93 11.33
N GLU A 921 -47.41 -47.40 12.55
CA GLU A 921 -48.40 -46.60 13.25
C GLU A 921 -48.72 -45.26 12.55
N PHE A 922 -47.84 -44.75 11.68
CA PHE A 922 -47.98 -43.45 11.00
C PHE A 922 -48.53 -43.48 9.56
N GLY A 923 -48.55 -44.62 8.84
CA GLY A 923 -49.05 -44.70 7.44
C GLY A 923 -48.06 -45.25 6.40
N GLU A 924 -48.56 -45.50 5.17
CA GLU A 924 -48.38 -46.69 4.32
C GLU A 924 -46.99 -47.34 4.17
N ASN A 925 -47.03 -48.68 4.29
CA ASN A 925 -46.00 -49.69 4.10
C ASN A 925 -44.71 -49.59 4.95
N PRO A 926 -44.58 -50.36 6.05
CA PRO A 926 -43.35 -50.40 6.86
C PRO A 926 -42.13 -50.92 6.11
N ASP A 927 -42.32 -51.53 4.93
CA ASP A 927 -41.24 -52.02 4.07
C ASP A 927 -40.63 -50.92 3.17
N LEU A 928 -41.22 -49.72 3.09
CA LEU A 928 -40.73 -48.61 2.28
C LEU A 928 -40.11 -47.50 3.16
N PRO A 929 -38.78 -47.24 3.08
CA PRO A 929 -38.14 -46.17 3.85
C PRO A 929 -38.57 -44.79 3.34
N GLU A 930 -38.69 -43.80 4.23
CA GLU A 930 -39.00 -42.41 3.85
C GLU A 930 -37.84 -41.75 3.11
N TRP A 931 -36.64 -42.19 3.43
CA TRP A 931 -35.43 -41.87 2.71
C TRP A 931 -34.45 -43.02 2.85
N ASP A 932 -33.91 -43.46 1.74
CA ASP A 932 -32.73 -44.30 1.71
C ASP A 932 -31.73 -43.76 0.70
N LYS A 933 -30.45 -43.81 1.06
CA LYS A 933 -29.39 -43.51 0.12
C LYS A 933 -28.26 -44.48 0.35
N ASN A 934 -28.07 -45.35 -0.64
CA ASN A 934 -26.80 -46.03 -0.81
C ASN A 934 -25.86 -45.02 -1.46
N GLY A 935 -24.83 -44.60 -0.72
CA GLY A 935 -23.84 -43.69 -1.28
C GLY A 935 -23.02 -44.41 -2.36
N ASP A 936 -22.63 -43.68 -3.41
CA ASP A 936 -21.60 -44.15 -4.37
C ASP A 936 -20.20 -44.25 -3.73
N TYR A 937 -20.10 -44.02 -2.41
CA TYR A 937 -18.86 -43.98 -1.66
C TYR A 937 -18.50 -45.37 -1.16
N LEU A 938 -17.55 -46.01 -1.84
CA LEU A 938 -16.90 -47.21 -1.35
C LEU A 938 -16.14 -46.88 -0.07
N LEU A 939 -16.42 -47.59 1.01
CA LEU A 939 -15.78 -47.41 2.30
C LEU A 939 -14.69 -48.47 2.50
N TYR A 940 -13.49 -48.00 2.81
CA TYR A 940 -12.35 -48.86 3.10
C TYR A 940 -11.77 -48.49 4.46
N ALA A 941 -10.94 -49.38 4.99
CA ALA A 941 -10.13 -49.12 6.17
C ALA A 941 -8.68 -49.45 5.84
N LYS A 942 -7.93 -48.44 5.39
CA LYS A 942 -6.51 -48.60 5.02
C LYS A 942 -5.67 -49.22 6.16
N PRO A 943 -5.90 -48.87 7.45
CA PRO A 943 -5.22 -49.51 8.57
C PRO A 943 -5.43 -51.02 8.69
N MET A 944 -6.61 -51.51 8.31
CA MET A 944 -6.94 -52.94 8.34
C MET A 944 -6.29 -53.73 7.18
N GLN A 945 -5.60 -53.03 6.27
CA GLN A 945 -4.96 -53.61 5.07
C GLN A 945 -5.95 -54.37 4.16
N ILE A 946 -7.24 -54.00 4.19
CA ILE A 946 -8.26 -54.61 3.36
C ILE A 946 -8.47 -53.85 2.05
N SER A 947 -8.69 -54.59 0.97
CA SER A 947 -9.11 -54.04 -0.34
C SER A 947 -10.60 -54.29 -0.62
N SER A 948 -11.30 -54.94 0.31
CA SER A 948 -12.76 -55.16 0.25
C SER A 948 -13.52 -54.00 0.87
N ASN A 949 -14.64 -53.62 0.25
CA ASN A 949 -15.55 -52.59 0.76
C ASN A 949 -16.17 -52.99 2.12
N ILE A 950 -16.18 -52.08 3.09
CA ILE A 950 -16.88 -52.22 4.37
C ILE A 950 -18.32 -51.73 4.19
N LEU A 951 -19.31 -52.51 4.62
CA LEU A 951 -20.69 -52.05 4.71
C LEU A 951 -20.92 -51.41 6.09
N SER A 952 -21.30 -50.13 6.08
CA SER A 952 -21.60 -49.35 7.28
C SER A 952 -22.97 -48.70 7.10
N THR A 953 -23.93 -49.15 7.91
CA THR A 953 -25.35 -48.79 7.77
C THR A 953 -25.84 -48.02 8.98
N LEU A 954 -26.43 -46.84 8.75
CA LEU A 954 -27.19 -46.11 9.76
C LEU A 954 -28.69 -46.30 9.52
N THR A 955 -29.43 -46.76 10.52
CA THR A 955 -30.90 -46.81 10.51
C THR A 955 -31.43 -45.84 11.56
N VAL A 956 -32.36 -44.98 11.15
CA VAL A 956 -33.03 -44.02 12.04
C VAL A 956 -34.53 -44.30 12.00
N ASP A 957 -35.11 -44.62 13.15
CA ASP A 957 -36.54 -44.85 13.31
C ASP A 957 -37.17 -43.68 14.08
N ILE A 958 -38.17 -43.04 13.48
CA ILE A 958 -38.85 -41.88 14.07
C ILE A 958 -40.18 -42.33 14.70
N LEU A 959 -40.23 -42.35 16.03
CA LEU A 959 -41.37 -42.86 16.81
C LEU A 959 -42.20 -41.72 17.43
N PRO A 960 -43.55 -41.80 17.46
CA PRO A 960 -44.36 -40.87 18.22
C PRO A 960 -44.27 -41.16 19.72
N VAL A 961 -44.41 -40.12 20.55
CA VAL A 961 -44.48 -40.29 22.02
C VAL A 961 -45.89 -40.73 22.47
N LYS A 962 -46.93 -40.51 21.66
CA LYS A 962 -48.34 -40.86 21.96
C LYS A 962 -48.93 -41.83 20.93
N PRO A 963 -49.85 -42.75 21.31
CA PRO A 963 -50.51 -43.66 20.39
C PRO A 963 -51.34 -42.91 19.33
N LYS A 964 -51.47 -43.49 18.12
CA LYS A 964 -52.24 -42.96 16.98
C LYS A 964 -53.65 -42.47 17.33
N ALA A 965 -54.31 -43.08 18.31
CA ALA A 965 -55.67 -42.75 18.74
C ALA A 965 -55.78 -41.40 19.48
N GLU A 966 -54.69 -40.85 19.99
CA GLU A 966 -54.66 -39.53 20.65
C GLU A 966 -54.21 -38.40 19.72
N LEU A 967 -53.70 -38.72 18.53
CA LEU A 967 -53.29 -37.78 17.48
C LEU A 967 -54.46 -37.43 16.52
N LEU A 968 -55.71 -37.67 16.92
CA LEU A 968 -56.90 -37.74 16.06
C LEU A 968 -57.62 -36.40 15.81
N ALA A 969 -57.13 -35.25 16.29
CA ALA A 969 -57.62 -33.98 15.76
C ALA A 969 -57.27 -33.93 14.25
N GLU A 970 -58.21 -33.54 13.38
CA GLU A 970 -57.97 -33.51 11.92
C GLU A 970 -56.77 -32.65 11.52
N ASP A 971 -56.44 -31.67 12.37
CA ASP A 971 -55.36 -30.71 12.21
C ASP A 971 -54.00 -31.23 12.69
N ASP A 972 -53.97 -32.29 13.51
CA ASP A 972 -52.75 -32.93 14.06
C ASP A 972 -52.32 -34.18 13.29
N LYS A 973 -53.04 -34.54 12.22
CA LYS A 973 -52.63 -35.65 11.35
C LYS A 973 -51.31 -35.29 10.63
N PRO A 974 -50.28 -36.16 10.69
CA PRO A 974 -49.06 -35.95 9.91
C PRO A 974 -49.43 -35.78 8.44
N THR A 975 -48.83 -34.78 7.78
CA THR A 975 -48.94 -34.62 6.33
C THR A 975 -48.45 -35.88 5.62
N ASP A 976 -49.04 -36.24 4.48
CA ASP A 976 -48.54 -37.34 3.62
C ASP A 976 -47.12 -37.07 3.06
N GLU A 977 -46.52 -35.91 3.34
CA GLU A 977 -45.15 -35.57 2.96
C GLU A 977 -44.10 -36.34 3.78
N ASN A 978 -43.07 -36.85 3.10
CA ASN A 978 -41.94 -37.53 3.72
C ASN A 978 -41.03 -36.56 4.50
N TRP A 979 -40.31 -37.10 5.49
CA TRP A 979 -39.21 -36.37 6.12
C TRP A 979 -38.14 -36.00 5.08
N ARG A 980 -37.60 -34.78 5.22
CA ARG A 980 -36.60 -34.26 4.29
C ARG A 980 -35.22 -34.52 4.84
N VAL A 981 -34.59 -35.56 4.33
CA VAL A 981 -33.27 -36.03 4.78
C VAL A 981 -32.21 -35.65 3.77
N THR A 982 -31.09 -35.07 4.25
CA THR A 982 -29.91 -34.80 3.43
C THR A 982 -28.65 -35.38 4.09
N PRO A 983 -27.76 -36.05 3.35
CA PRO A 983 -26.53 -36.59 3.93
C PRO A 983 -25.56 -35.48 4.29
N ILE A 984 -24.87 -35.61 5.43
CA ILE A 984 -23.74 -34.77 5.82
C ILE A 984 -22.49 -35.41 5.23
N ILE A 985 -21.96 -34.83 4.15
CA ILE A 985 -20.72 -35.28 3.52
C ILE A 985 -19.57 -34.47 4.13
N LYS A 986 -18.50 -35.14 4.58
CA LYS A 986 -17.26 -34.50 5.02
C LYS A 986 -16.08 -35.13 4.29
N GLU A 987 -15.09 -34.31 3.99
CA GLU A 987 -13.78 -34.74 3.52
C GLU A 987 -12.99 -35.34 4.69
N VAL A 988 -12.62 -36.61 4.57
CA VAL A 988 -11.93 -37.38 5.63
C VAL A 988 -10.55 -37.85 5.16
N PRO A 989 -9.59 -38.12 6.07
CA PRO A 989 -8.23 -38.50 5.68
C PRO A 989 -8.17 -39.80 4.86
N SER A 990 -7.47 -39.76 3.74
CA SER A 990 -7.24 -40.93 2.88
C SER A 990 -6.38 -42.01 3.53
N ALA A 991 -5.53 -41.63 4.49
CA ALA A 991 -4.76 -42.57 5.30
C ALA A 991 -5.64 -43.50 6.15
N LEU A 992 -6.88 -43.10 6.45
CA LEU A 992 -7.84 -43.90 7.23
C LEU A 992 -8.86 -44.60 6.32
N TRP A 993 -9.49 -43.84 5.41
CA TRP A 993 -10.69 -44.27 4.69
C TRP A 993 -10.48 -44.61 3.20
N GLY A 994 -9.21 -44.61 2.75
CA GLY A 994 -8.82 -44.98 1.40
C GLY A 994 -8.60 -46.49 1.21
N GLU A 995 -8.57 -46.93 -0.04
CA GLU A 995 -8.25 -48.32 -0.40
C GLU A 995 -6.79 -48.65 -0.03
N TYR A 996 -6.57 -49.84 0.54
CA TYR A 996 -5.21 -50.32 0.79
C TYR A 996 -4.56 -50.86 -0.50
N LYS A 997 -3.35 -50.37 -0.79
CA LYS A 997 -2.49 -50.84 -1.89
C LYS A 997 -1.12 -51.20 -1.33
N ALA A 998 -0.67 -52.44 -1.53
CA ALA A 998 0.64 -52.90 -1.05
C ALA A 998 1.80 -52.06 -1.63
N SER A 999 1.66 -51.52 -2.85
CA SER A 999 2.65 -50.63 -3.48
C SER A 999 2.82 -49.28 -2.78
N GLU A 1000 1.87 -48.88 -1.93
CA GLU A 1000 1.92 -47.65 -1.13
C GLU A 1000 2.35 -47.91 0.31
N ASN A 1001 2.73 -49.14 0.65
CA ASN A 1001 3.19 -49.50 1.99
C ASN A 1001 4.73 -49.49 2.02
N PRO A 1002 5.39 -48.59 2.77
CA PRO A 1002 6.85 -48.57 2.95
C PRO A 1002 7.41 -49.91 3.41
N ARG A 1003 6.64 -50.65 4.22
CA ARG A 1003 7.01 -51.98 4.71
C ARG A 1003 7.10 -53.02 3.59
N GLU A 1004 6.10 -53.07 2.72
CA GLU A 1004 6.01 -54.08 1.64
C GLU A 1004 6.99 -53.77 0.51
N THR A 1005 7.24 -52.48 0.25
CA THR A 1005 8.12 -52.03 -0.84
C THR A 1005 9.58 -51.92 -0.44
N GLY A 1006 9.87 -51.77 0.86
CA GLY A 1006 11.21 -51.53 1.37
C GLY A 1006 11.82 -50.20 0.91
N LYS A 1007 10.96 -49.20 0.70
CA LYS A 1007 11.30 -47.92 0.05
C LYS A 1007 10.84 -46.73 0.87
N ASN A 1008 11.68 -45.70 0.90
CA ASN A 1008 11.37 -44.39 1.48
C ASN A 1008 10.94 -43.35 0.42
N ASP A 1009 11.04 -43.70 -0.87
CA ASP A 1009 10.83 -42.83 -2.02
C ASP A 1009 9.51 -43.11 -2.76
N ILE A 1010 8.46 -43.49 -2.02
CA ILE A 1010 7.15 -43.83 -2.59
C ILE A 1010 6.47 -42.57 -3.13
N GLY A 1011 6.45 -42.42 -4.45
CA GLY A 1011 5.96 -41.21 -5.13
C GLY A 1011 4.51 -40.82 -4.82
N THR A 1012 3.62 -41.78 -4.53
CA THR A 1012 2.21 -41.50 -4.19
C THR A 1012 2.02 -40.92 -2.79
N LEU A 1013 2.85 -41.34 -1.82
CA LEU A 1013 2.89 -40.79 -0.46
C LEU A 1013 3.66 -39.48 -0.40
N LEU A 1014 4.66 -39.32 -1.27
CA LEU A 1014 5.44 -38.09 -1.41
C LEU A 1014 4.74 -37.02 -2.25
N ASP A 1015 3.51 -37.26 -2.72
CA ASP A 1015 2.67 -36.27 -3.40
C ASP A 1015 1.55 -35.82 -2.46
N GLY A 1016 1.55 -34.54 -2.08
CA GLY A 1016 0.55 -33.99 -1.15
C GLY A 1016 -0.85 -33.77 -1.72
N LYS A 1017 -1.10 -34.02 -3.02
CA LYS A 1017 -2.43 -33.82 -3.63
C LYS A 1017 -3.42 -34.92 -3.27
N LYS A 1018 -4.71 -34.59 -3.10
CA LYS A 1018 -5.78 -35.57 -2.77
C LYS A 1018 -5.52 -36.30 -1.45
N GLY A 1019 -5.23 -35.54 -0.39
CA GLY A 1019 -5.03 -36.10 0.95
C GLY A 1019 -6.33 -36.54 1.60
N THR A 1020 -7.44 -35.88 1.25
CA THR A 1020 -8.78 -36.21 1.72
C THR A 1020 -9.66 -36.86 0.65
N LEU A 1021 -10.78 -37.42 1.10
CA LEU A 1021 -11.82 -37.96 0.24
C LEU A 1021 -13.21 -37.87 0.91
N PRO A 1022 -14.28 -37.68 0.11
CA PRO A 1022 -15.63 -37.46 0.65
C PRO A 1022 -16.23 -38.74 1.21
N ARG A 1023 -16.82 -38.64 2.42
CA ARG A 1023 -17.60 -39.70 3.05
C ARG A 1023 -18.87 -39.16 3.70
N ILE A 1024 -19.90 -40.01 3.76
CA ILE A 1024 -21.11 -39.72 4.52
C ILE A 1024 -20.75 -39.86 6.00
N MET A 1025 -20.75 -38.74 6.71
CA MET A 1025 -20.42 -38.63 8.13
C MET A 1025 -21.63 -38.24 8.97
N GLY A 1026 -22.85 -38.34 8.43
CA GLY A 1026 -24.07 -38.10 9.17
C GLY A 1026 -25.28 -37.80 8.28
N LEU A 1027 -26.38 -37.40 8.92
CA LEU A 1027 -27.63 -37.00 8.27
C LEU A 1027 -28.16 -35.69 8.89
N ASN A 1028 -28.68 -34.79 8.06
CA ASN A 1028 -29.63 -33.77 8.51
C ASN A 1028 -31.04 -34.27 8.20
N ILE A 1029 -31.92 -34.24 9.20
CA ILE A 1029 -33.29 -34.72 9.14
C ILE A 1029 -34.19 -33.53 9.49
N LYS A 1030 -35.06 -33.14 8.56
CA LYS A 1030 -36.06 -32.09 8.75
C LYS A 1030 -37.46 -32.69 8.69
N PRO A 1031 -38.39 -32.22 9.53
CA PRO A 1031 -39.77 -32.68 9.48
C PRO A 1031 -40.39 -32.35 8.11
N PRO A 1032 -41.50 -33.03 7.77
CA PRO A 1032 -42.37 -32.64 6.66
C PRO A 1032 -42.75 -31.16 6.74
N LYS A 1033 -43.12 -30.53 5.62
CA LYS A 1033 -43.58 -29.13 5.72
C LYS A 1033 -44.88 -29.11 6.54
N PRO A 1034 -45.07 -28.12 7.42
CA PRO A 1034 -46.34 -27.97 8.09
C PRO A 1034 -47.44 -27.77 7.04
N LYS A 1035 -48.61 -28.35 7.28
CA LYS A 1035 -49.81 -28.00 6.51
C LYS A 1035 -50.08 -26.52 6.78
N LEU A 1036 -49.87 -25.69 5.76
CA LEU A 1036 -50.25 -24.29 5.85
C LEU A 1036 -51.78 -24.23 6.02
N ALA A 1037 -52.27 -23.27 6.80
CA ALA A 1037 -53.69 -23.00 6.84
C ALA A 1037 -54.20 -22.74 5.42
N ASP A 1038 -55.46 -23.09 5.13
CA ASP A 1038 -56.13 -22.80 3.84
C ASP A 1038 -56.42 -21.29 3.67
N ASP A 1039 -55.43 -20.45 3.98
CA ASP A 1039 -55.48 -19.02 3.77
C ASP A 1039 -55.34 -18.73 2.28
N ALA A 1040 -56.40 -18.18 1.67
CA ALA A 1040 -56.44 -17.78 0.27
C ALA A 1040 -55.60 -16.52 -0.03
N ILE A 1041 -54.73 -16.09 0.90
CA ILE A 1041 -53.83 -14.97 0.74
C ILE A 1041 -52.68 -15.44 -0.16
N GLY A 1042 -52.64 -14.93 -1.40
CA GLY A 1042 -51.59 -15.27 -2.35
C GLY A 1042 -50.20 -14.96 -1.79
N THR A 1043 -49.19 -15.74 -2.21
CA THR A 1043 -47.80 -15.54 -1.82
C THR A 1043 -47.37 -14.09 -2.08
N PHE A 1044 -47.05 -13.34 -1.02
CA PHE A 1044 -46.55 -11.97 -1.12
C PHE A 1044 -45.10 -11.98 -1.62
N ASP A 1045 -44.90 -11.63 -2.90
CA ASP A 1045 -43.57 -11.42 -3.45
C ASP A 1045 -43.08 -10.02 -3.05
N ALA A 1046 -42.32 -9.96 -1.97
CA ALA A 1046 -41.78 -8.71 -1.44
C ALA A 1046 -40.85 -7.99 -2.44
N ILE A 1047 -40.24 -8.71 -3.39
CA ILE A 1047 -39.33 -8.14 -4.38
C ILE A 1047 -40.13 -7.48 -5.50
N GLU A 1048 -41.18 -8.13 -6.02
CA GLU A 1048 -42.11 -7.50 -6.97
C GLU A 1048 -42.87 -6.34 -6.32
N ALA A 1049 -43.34 -6.50 -5.07
CA ALA A 1049 -44.01 -5.43 -4.33
C ALA A 1049 -43.12 -4.22 -4.09
N MET A 1050 -41.81 -4.41 -3.86
CA MET A 1050 -40.85 -3.30 -3.72
C MET A 1050 -40.41 -2.68 -5.07
N LYS A 1051 -40.69 -3.33 -6.21
CA LYS A 1051 -40.49 -2.74 -7.55
C LYS A 1051 -41.67 -1.89 -8.00
N MET A 1052 -42.85 -2.07 -7.40
CA MET A 1052 -44.02 -1.26 -7.72
C MET A 1052 -43.88 0.13 -7.09
N ALA A 1053 -44.03 1.18 -7.92
CA ALA A 1053 -44.00 2.55 -7.45
C ALA A 1053 -45.15 2.82 -6.46
N VAL A 1054 -44.92 3.68 -5.47
CA VAL A 1054 -45.91 4.05 -4.45
C VAL A 1054 -47.10 4.77 -5.10
N PHE A 1055 -48.10 3.97 -5.46
CA PHE A 1055 -49.48 4.23 -5.89
C PHE A 1055 -49.78 5.43 -6.82
N ILE A 1056 -50.28 5.10 -8.03
CA ILE A 1056 -51.36 5.86 -8.68
C ILE A 1056 -52.65 5.09 -8.38
N GLU A 1057 -53.73 5.78 -8.01
CA GLU A 1057 -55.04 5.29 -7.50
C GLU A 1057 -55.67 4.07 -8.22
N LYS A 1058 -55.21 3.71 -9.41
CA LYS A 1058 -55.73 2.60 -10.24
C LYS A 1058 -54.93 1.28 -10.13
N GLU A 1059 -53.80 1.27 -9.43
CA GLU A 1059 -52.93 0.08 -9.29
C GLU A 1059 -52.89 -0.46 -7.86
N THR A 1060 -53.84 -0.07 -7.01
CA THR A 1060 -54.02 -0.66 -5.68
C THR A 1060 -54.41 -2.14 -5.84
N PRO A 1061 -53.66 -3.10 -5.28
CA PRO A 1061 -54.04 -4.50 -5.34
C PRO A 1061 -55.38 -4.70 -4.65
N GLU A 1062 -56.40 -5.15 -5.38
CA GLU A 1062 -57.66 -5.58 -4.77
C GLU A 1062 -57.42 -6.91 -4.06
N PHE A 1063 -57.64 -6.94 -2.74
CA PHE A 1063 -57.71 -8.19 -2.00
C PHE A 1063 -58.87 -9.00 -2.57
N LYS A 1064 -58.61 -10.22 -3.05
CA LYS A 1064 -59.68 -11.16 -3.40
C LYS A 1064 -60.59 -11.30 -2.19
N GLY A 1065 -61.87 -10.97 -2.36
CA GLY A 1065 -62.87 -10.99 -1.30
C GLY A 1065 -62.79 -12.30 -0.51
N LEU A 1066 -62.62 -12.17 0.81
CA LEU A 1066 -62.63 -13.31 1.73
C LEU A 1066 -63.96 -14.06 1.55
N LYS A 1067 -63.92 -15.40 1.57
CA LYS A 1067 -65.16 -16.17 1.72
C LYS A 1067 -65.84 -15.71 3.01
N PRO A 1068 -67.17 -15.50 3.01
CA PRO A 1068 -67.88 -15.12 4.22
C PRO A 1068 -67.62 -16.17 5.31
N ALA A 1069 -67.40 -15.71 6.54
CA ALA A 1069 -67.22 -16.55 7.71
C ALA A 1069 -68.38 -17.54 7.86
N ASP A 1070 -68.12 -18.71 8.46
CA ASP A 1070 -69.13 -19.73 8.73
C ASP A 1070 -70.37 -19.08 9.36
N SER A 1071 -71.55 -19.45 8.87
CA SER A 1071 -72.82 -18.93 9.35
C SER A 1071 -73.07 -19.12 10.84
N ALA A 1072 -72.33 -20.03 11.48
CA ALA A 1072 -72.28 -20.21 12.93
C ALA A 1072 -71.77 -18.96 13.69
N PHE A 1073 -70.99 -18.09 13.04
CA PHE A 1073 -70.49 -16.84 13.62
C PHE A 1073 -71.42 -15.63 13.39
N TYR A 1074 -72.50 -15.79 12.62
CA TYR A 1074 -73.53 -14.75 12.51
C TYR A 1074 -74.49 -14.80 13.70
N ALA A 1075 -74.96 -13.64 14.14
CA ALA A 1075 -75.97 -13.55 15.18
C ALA A 1075 -77.27 -14.27 14.75
N SER A 1076 -77.77 -15.18 15.59
CA SER A 1076 -79.09 -15.80 15.44
C SER A 1076 -80.19 -14.74 15.28
N LYS A 1077 -81.12 -14.97 14.35
CA LYS A 1077 -82.25 -14.07 14.04
C LYS A 1077 -83.49 -14.29 14.94
N GLU A 1078 -83.37 -15.04 16.04
CA GLU A 1078 -84.51 -15.29 16.96
C GLU A 1078 -84.81 -14.07 17.84
N ASP A 1079 -86.08 -13.61 17.83
CA ASP A 1079 -86.55 -12.43 18.58
C ASP A 1079 -86.57 -12.61 20.12
N ASP A 1080 -86.54 -13.85 20.64
CA ASP A 1080 -86.66 -14.15 22.09
C ASP A 1080 -85.35 -14.60 22.77
N ARG A 1081 -84.20 -14.27 22.15
CA ARG A 1081 -82.86 -14.70 22.60
C ARG A 1081 -82.53 -14.35 24.05
N TYR A 1082 -83.01 -13.22 24.56
CA TYR A 1082 -82.65 -12.72 25.90
C TYR A 1082 -83.33 -13.53 27.01
N ASN A 1083 -84.61 -13.87 26.83
CA ASN A 1083 -85.33 -14.73 27.79
C ASN A 1083 -84.79 -16.16 27.76
N LYS A 1084 -84.33 -16.64 26.59
CA LYS A 1084 -83.70 -17.95 26.43
C LYS A 1084 -82.35 -18.04 27.16
N VAL A 1085 -81.49 -17.02 27.06
CA VAL A 1085 -80.21 -16.96 27.80
C VAL A 1085 -80.47 -16.91 29.31
N LYS A 1086 -81.45 -16.11 29.75
CA LYS A 1086 -81.86 -16.06 31.16
C LYS A 1086 -82.33 -17.43 31.65
N LYS A 1087 -83.21 -18.08 30.90
CA LYS A 1087 -83.70 -19.44 31.18
C LYS A 1087 -82.58 -20.47 31.25
N ILE A 1088 -81.63 -20.46 30.31
CA ILE A 1088 -80.46 -21.36 30.31
C ILE A 1088 -79.58 -21.12 31.53
N TRP A 1089 -79.33 -19.86 31.92
CA TRP A 1089 -78.55 -19.53 33.12
C TRP A 1089 -79.26 -19.90 34.42
N ASP A 1090 -80.58 -19.94 34.44
CA ASP A 1090 -81.37 -20.38 35.59
C ASP A 1090 -81.50 -21.92 35.67
N GLU A 1091 -81.54 -22.62 34.53
CA GLU A 1091 -81.76 -24.07 34.44
C GLU A 1091 -80.47 -24.92 34.37
N THR A 1092 -79.32 -24.35 34.00
CA THR A 1092 -78.06 -25.11 33.87
C THR A 1092 -77.47 -25.44 35.25
N PRO A 1093 -77.08 -26.69 35.56
CA PRO A 1093 -76.40 -27.00 36.83
C PRO A 1093 -75.06 -26.25 37.00
N VAL A 1094 -74.57 -26.11 38.24
CA VAL A 1094 -73.32 -25.36 38.53
C VAL A 1094 -72.06 -26.10 38.03
N ALA A 1095 -72.12 -27.44 37.91
CA ALA A 1095 -70.94 -28.27 37.62
C ALA A 1095 -70.29 -28.02 36.23
N PRO A 1096 -71.04 -27.94 35.10
CA PRO A 1096 -70.44 -27.65 33.79
C PRO A 1096 -69.81 -26.25 33.68
N ARG A 1097 -70.31 -25.29 34.47
CA ARG A 1097 -69.77 -23.92 34.48
C ARG A 1097 -68.44 -23.84 35.20
N ALA A 1098 -68.26 -24.66 36.23
CA ALA A 1098 -66.99 -24.78 36.94
C ALA A 1098 -65.88 -25.23 36.00
N GLU A 1099 -66.14 -26.25 35.19
CA GLU A 1099 -65.15 -26.81 34.28
C GLU A 1099 -64.68 -25.80 33.22
N ILE A 1100 -65.61 -25.05 32.61
CA ILE A 1100 -65.29 -24.02 31.61
C ILE A 1100 -64.49 -22.86 32.25
N VAL A 1101 -64.91 -22.40 33.44
CA VAL A 1101 -64.24 -21.30 34.13
C VAL A 1101 -62.84 -21.69 34.60
N ASP A 1102 -62.63 -22.95 34.99
CA ASP A 1102 -61.33 -23.48 35.40
C ASP A 1102 -60.37 -23.64 34.20
N ILE A 1103 -60.90 -24.07 33.04
CA ILE A 1103 -60.15 -24.13 31.78
C ILE A 1103 -59.73 -22.72 31.33
N LEU A 1104 -60.63 -21.74 31.38
CA LEU A 1104 -60.35 -20.35 31.02
C LEU A 1104 -59.35 -19.71 31.99
N GLY A 1105 -59.51 -19.93 33.30
CA GLY A 1105 -58.58 -19.47 34.32
C GLY A 1105 -57.17 -20.02 34.11
N LYS A 1106 -57.04 -21.32 33.80
CA LYS A 1106 -55.75 -21.95 33.47
C LYS A 1106 -55.17 -21.43 32.15
N GLY A 1107 -55.98 -21.28 31.10
CA GLY A 1107 -55.53 -20.80 29.80
C GLY A 1107 -55.04 -19.34 29.82
N LEU A 1108 -55.63 -18.50 30.68
CA LEU A 1108 -55.27 -17.08 30.82
C LEU A 1108 -54.31 -16.80 31.99
N GLY A 1109 -53.89 -17.83 32.74
CA GLY A 1109 -52.91 -17.70 33.81
C GLY A 1109 -53.41 -16.98 35.07
N TRP A 1110 -54.73 -16.99 35.34
CA TRP A 1110 -55.32 -16.32 36.49
C TRP A 1110 -55.18 -17.15 37.77
N THR A 1111 -54.68 -16.55 38.86
CA THR A 1111 -54.36 -17.26 40.12
C THR A 1111 -55.49 -17.29 41.15
N THR A 1112 -56.60 -16.59 40.92
CA THR A 1112 -57.76 -16.54 41.83
C THR A 1112 -58.93 -17.35 41.30
N SER A 1113 -59.55 -18.17 42.15
CA SER A 1113 -60.72 -18.98 41.81
C SER A 1113 -61.95 -18.11 41.55
N PHE A 1114 -62.52 -18.19 40.35
CA PHE A 1114 -63.76 -17.50 39.98
C PHE A 1114 -64.99 -18.22 40.52
N THR A 1115 -66.04 -17.46 40.85
CA THR A 1115 -67.31 -18.05 41.29
C THR A 1115 -68.08 -18.62 40.11
N THR A 1116 -68.64 -19.80 40.31
CA THR A 1116 -69.48 -20.51 39.33
C THR A 1116 -70.97 -20.25 39.53
N ALA A 1117 -71.29 -19.42 40.52
CA ALA A 1117 -72.65 -18.99 40.81
C ALA A 1117 -73.20 -18.10 39.69
N THR A 1118 -74.49 -18.26 39.38
CA THR A 1118 -75.22 -17.36 38.49
C THR A 1118 -75.10 -15.92 38.99
N PRO A 1119 -74.61 -14.96 38.19
CA PRO A 1119 -74.56 -13.56 38.57
C PRO A 1119 -75.98 -12.96 38.48
N THR A 1120 -76.76 -13.12 39.54
CA THR A 1120 -78.20 -12.78 39.62
C THR A 1120 -78.50 -11.36 39.16
N ARG A 1121 -77.73 -10.37 39.62
CA ARG A 1121 -77.90 -8.96 39.20
C ARG A 1121 -77.70 -8.74 37.70
N LEU A 1122 -76.78 -9.47 37.07
CA LEU A 1122 -76.49 -9.34 35.63
C LEU A 1122 -77.61 -10.00 34.81
N VAL A 1123 -78.05 -11.19 35.24
CA VAL A 1123 -79.10 -11.97 34.57
C VAL A 1123 -80.46 -11.29 34.70
N GLU A 1124 -80.78 -10.69 35.84
CA GLU A 1124 -82.01 -9.92 36.04
C GLU A 1124 -82.09 -8.66 35.18
N ASN A 1125 -80.95 -7.99 34.97
CA ASN A 1125 -80.87 -6.72 34.22
C ASN A 1125 -80.29 -6.90 32.80
N LEU A 1126 -80.28 -8.12 32.26
CA LEU A 1126 -79.61 -8.42 30.99
C LEU A 1126 -80.20 -7.61 29.82
N GLY A 1127 -81.53 -7.42 29.81
CA GLY A 1127 -82.23 -6.65 28.79
C GLY A 1127 -81.99 -5.13 28.86
N THR A 1128 -81.51 -4.60 29.99
CA THR A 1128 -81.16 -3.19 30.16
C THR A 1128 -79.66 -2.92 30.02
N LEU A 1129 -78.80 -3.90 30.36
CA LEU A 1129 -77.34 -3.78 30.26
C LEU A 1129 -76.78 -4.08 28.86
N LEU A 1130 -77.47 -4.89 28.06
CA LEU A 1130 -77.02 -5.29 26.73
C LEU A 1130 -77.99 -4.78 25.66
N MET A 1131 -77.82 -3.53 25.22
CA MET A 1131 -78.79 -2.86 24.34
C MET A 1131 -78.80 -3.38 22.89
N ALA A 1132 -77.70 -3.99 22.41
CA ALA A 1132 -77.62 -4.67 21.10
C ALA A 1132 -76.39 -5.61 21.04
N PRO A 1133 -76.41 -6.69 20.22
CA PRO A 1133 -75.18 -7.43 19.92
C PRO A 1133 -74.18 -6.54 19.16
N PRO A 1134 -72.85 -6.65 19.41
CA PRO A 1134 -71.87 -5.93 18.63
C PRO A 1134 -71.96 -6.34 17.15
N GLN A 1135 -72.23 -5.38 16.27
CA GLN A 1135 -72.07 -5.60 14.84
C GLN A 1135 -70.58 -5.48 14.52
N ILE A 1136 -69.91 -6.61 14.27
CA ILE A 1136 -68.63 -6.58 13.57
C ILE A 1136 -68.99 -6.40 12.09
N SER A 1137 -68.94 -5.17 11.58
CA SER A 1137 -69.05 -4.94 10.15
C SER A 1137 -67.77 -5.46 9.48
N VAL A 1138 -67.93 -6.39 8.54
CA VAL A 1138 -66.87 -6.73 7.59
C VAL A 1138 -66.75 -5.55 6.62
N ALA A 1139 -65.59 -4.90 6.58
CA ALA A 1139 -65.19 -4.00 5.50
C ALA A 1139 -64.13 -4.71 4.67
#